data_AF-A0A5E7ZVB2-F1
#
_entry.id   AF-A0A5E7ZVB2-F1
#
_cell.length_a   1.000
_cell.length_b   1.000
_cell.length_c   1.000
_cell.angle_alpha   90.00
_cell.angle_beta   90.00
_cell.angle_gamma   90.00
#
_symmetry.space_group_name_H-M   'P 1'
#
loop_
_entity.id
_entity.type
_entity.pdbx_description
1 polymer ?
#
loop_
_entity_poly.entity_id
_entity_poly.type
_entity_poly.pdbx_seq_one_letter_code
_entity_poly.pdbx_strand_id
1 'polypeptide(L)'
;MRFKKSGLFGAGMAVIVAATVQVAAHTPTTTVQQDFEAAAALDAKGDKAAALAAWEKLESRTKPGSRSRGVALVRKSAALFKLDRSDDAVIAARGGLALLPAADPTLAEDRWRAYYDLGIIAQNALDYAGAGDAYRSAEAAGDTPSLKAASILALADVSTFTNPAVADAALARIDALAKTVSVDAVLKADIARRHAILLLNRGSYEPARLYAVEAVKQLGGMTSKTDLRDVSARSDAAIASLLAGKSEDARRYMAMTGAGRLTKGEFDPAVQMDVPPCGGEADLRPADMAVVEFTIGDDGIVRNVSPIYAAGGGAVALDFARAVRDWSWTPEQAKALPTFFRYNVRVEMRCSTLFERPSIGKFLDADMAAWLESKGLSLPAEERGADAVAVVSQRAALATAEAKTGPNSIATLPSLYQLINNAVVGREETNALARRALAIAEAQGAPAIARLPLEISVRETASADIWKNGAYARAVTPLLSMPVYANDPKSRATILLLIAESTRSRSRRAVLLQQVVDVTGLAANDPMRVGALIRLASLQQQAGDTAMARTTFDQSGLSASQCAILDAPPRLVSAGGVFPNEAMAWGFEGLTKTQFDVGADGKVINQRAVLSYPPFVFTKAGVQTMAGARYTKTYRPDGGVGCGGLSQNVRFRLPG
;
A
#
# COMPACT_ATOMS: atom_id res chain seq x y z
N MET A 1 -35.44 31.91 16.94
CA MET A 1 -36.62 32.73 17.30
C MET A 1 -36.20 33.68 18.43
N ARG A 2 -36.30 35.01 18.21
CA ARG A 2 -35.96 36.08 19.16
C ARG A 2 -37.19 36.49 19.99
N PHE A 3 -36.93 37.32 21.00
CA PHE A 3 -37.83 38.05 21.94
C PHE A 3 -38.02 37.34 23.29
N LYS A 4 -37.95 37.99 24.46
CA LYS A 4 -37.89 39.42 24.84
C LYS A 4 -37.38 39.57 26.28
N LYS A 5 -36.68 40.67 26.55
CA LYS A 5 -36.28 41.19 27.88
C LYS A 5 -37.46 41.93 28.56
N SER A 6 -37.27 42.20 29.87
CA SER A 6 -37.72 43.35 30.71
C SER A 6 -38.46 42.87 31.98
N GLY A 7 -38.23 43.34 33.22
CA GLY A 7 -37.42 44.40 33.86
C GLY A 7 -37.41 44.13 35.40
N LEU A 8 -36.38 44.49 36.17
CA LEU A 8 -36.00 45.77 36.83
C LEU A 8 -36.66 46.06 38.21
N PHE A 9 -35.81 46.57 39.12
CA PHE A 9 -35.98 46.98 40.54
C PHE A 9 -35.90 45.83 41.58
N GLY A 10 -35.13 45.91 42.68
CA GLY A 10 -34.25 46.94 43.24
C GLY A 10 -33.87 46.58 44.69
N ALA A 11 -32.62 46.89 45.06
CA ALA A 11 -32.02 47.14 46.40
C ALA A 11 -32.28 46.21 47.62
N GLY A 12 -31.18 45.79 48.25
CA GLY A 12 -31.17 45.33 49.65
C GLY A 12 -29.94 44.49 50.02
N MET A 13 -28.83 45.14 50.39
CA MET A 13 -27.69 44.49 51.03
C MET A 13 -28.09 43.91 52.40
N ALA A 14 -27.80 42.63 52.62
CA ALA A 14 -27.44 42.11 53.93
C ALA A 14 -26.47 40.94 53.72
N VAL A 15 -25.19 41.21 54.00
CA VAL A 15 -24.12 40.22 54.05
C VAL A 15 -24.37 39.32 55.25
N ILE A 16 -24.95 38.15 55.02
CA ILE A 16 -24.89 37.04 55.97
C ILE A 16 -23.69 36.21 55.56
N VAL A 17 -22.62 36.27 56.37
CA VAL A 17 -21.51 35.32 56.34
C VAL A 17 -22.08 33.97 56.79
N ALA A 18 -22.70 33.25 55.86
CA ALA A 18 -23.01 31.85 56.06
C ALA A 18 -21.69 31.11 56.01
N ALA A 19 -21.27 30.57 57.16
CA ALA A 19 -20.24 29.55 57.21
C ALA A 19 -20.66 28.43 56.25
N THR A 20 -20.04 28.39 55.08
CA THR A 20 -20.12 27.24 54.20
C THR A 20 -19.39 26.13 54.93
N VAL A 21 -20.15 25.31 55.64
CA VAL A 21 -19.75 23.93 55.90
C VAL A 21 -19.44 23.37 54.53
N GLN A 22 -18.16 23.24 54.20
CA GLN A 22 -17.70 22.37 53.12
C GLN A 22 -18.12 20.97 53.55
N VAL A 23 -19.37 20.62 53.26
CA VAL A 23 -19.77 19.25 53.04
C VAL A 23 -18.91 18.87 51.84
N ALA A 24 -17.77 18.23 52.11
CA ALA A 24 -17.04 17.52 51.09
C ALA A 24 -18.08 16.63 50.42
N ALA A 25 -18.47 17.00 49.21
CA ALA A 25 -19.39 16.23 48.42
C ALA A 25 -18.75 14.84 48.28
N HIS A 26 -19.19 13.89 49.11
CA HIS A 26 -18.89 12.49 48.93
C HIS A 26 -19.45 12.16 47.55
N THR A 27 -18.58 12.15 46.55
CA THR A 27 -18.93 11.65 45.24
C THR A 27 -19.36 10.20 45.48
N PRO A 28 -20.62 9.84 45.24
CA PRO A 28 -21.11 8.51 45.59
C PRO A 28 -20.20 7.48 44.91
N THR A 29 -19.60 6.60 45.71
CA THR A 29 -18.72 5.56 45.20
C THR A 29 -19.58 4.60 44.37
N THR A 30 -19.47 4.69 43.04
CA THR A 30 -20.23 3.82 42.14
C THR A 30 -19.85 2.37 42.35
N THR A 31 -20.82 1.46 42.31
CA THR A 31 -20.54 0.02 42.39
C THR A 31 -19.84 -0.48 41.11
N VAL A 32 -19.17 -1.63 41.18
CA VAL A 32 -18.57 -2.26 39.99
C VAL A 32 -19.62 -2.55 38.91
N GLN A 33 -20.83 -2.93 39.33
CA GLN A 33 -21.97 -3.16 38.43
C GLN A 33 -22.43 -1.86 37.74
N GLN A 34 -22.52 -0.75 38.48
CA GLN A 34 -22.87 0.56 37.90
C GLN A 34 -21.81 1.03 36.89
N ASP A 35 -20.51 0.83 37.19
CA ASP A 35 -19.44 1.15 36.26
C ASP A 35 -19.47 0.24 35.02
N PHE A 36 -19.83 -1.04 35.18
CA PHE A 36 -20.02 -1.97 34.06
C PHE A 36 -21.18 -1.53 33.15
N GLU A 37 -22.33 -1.21 33.72
CA GLU A 37 -23.51 -0.73 32.96
C GLU A 37 -23.22 0.58 32.23
N ALA A 38 -22.48 1.49 32.87
CA ALA A 38 -22.03 2.73 32.24
C ALA A 38 -21.07 2.47 31.07
N ALA A 39 -20.09 1.57 31.24
CA ALA A 39 -19.16 1.19 30.17
C ALA A 39 -19.89 0.52 29.00
N ALA A 40 -20.82 -0.40 29.28
CA ALA A 40 -21.66 -1.05 28.27
C ALA A 40 -22.54 -0.05 27.52
N ALA A 41 -23.11 0.94 28.22
CA ALA A 41 -23.91 2.00 27.60
C ALA A 41 -23.07 2.89 26.68
N LEU A 42 -21.81 3.17 27.03
CA LEU A 42 -20.88 3.91 26.16
C LEU A 42 -20.52 3.11 24.90
N ASP A 43 -20.23 1.82 25.05
CA ASP A 43 -19.93 0.93 23.92
C ASP A 43 -21.15 0.80 22.98
N ALA A 44 -22.35 0.66 23.54
CA ALA A 44 -23.60 0.62 22.77
C ALA A 44 -23.91 1.93 22.03
N LYS A 45 -23.52 3.08 22.58
CA LYS A 45 -23.62 4.39 21.93
C LYS A 45 -22.58 4.62 20.83
N GLY A 46 -21.55 3.77 20.75
CA GLY A 46 -20.48 3.89 19.77
C GLY A 46 -19.41 4.94 20.12
N ASP A 47 -19.39 5.46 21.35
CA ASP A 47 -18.31 6.34 21.83
C ASP A 47 -17.09 5.50 22.20
N LYS A 48 -16.28 5.17 21.19
CA LYS A 48 -15.17 4.21 21.29
C LYS A 48 -14.13 4.64 22.34
N ALA A 49 -13.79 5.92 22.39
CA ALA A 49 -12.76 6.44 23.30
C ALA A 49 -13.26 6.47 24.74
N ALA A 50 -14.50 6.93 24.97
CA ALA A 50 -15.09 6.90 26.31
C ALA A 50 -15.33 5.47 26.80
N ALA A 51 -15.77 4.57 25.92
CA ALA A 51 -15.92 3.15 26.22
C ALA A 51 -14.59 2.52 26.64
N LEU A 52 -13.50 2.76 25.88
CA LEU A 52 -12.17 2.27 26.24
C LEU A 52 -11.75 2.74 27.63
N ALA A 53 -11.85 4.04 27.91
CA ALA A 53 -11.49 4.60 29.21
C ALA A 53 -12.33 3.99 30.36
N ALA A 54 -13.63 3.75 30.12
CA ALA A 54 -14.50 3.10 31.10
C ALA A 54 -14.11 1.63 31.35
N TRP A 55 -13.77 0.88 30.30
CA TRP A 55 -13.30 -0.50 30.43
C TRP A 55 -11.93 -0.59 31.13
N GLU A 56 -11.01 0.33 30.88
CA GLU A 56 -9.71 0.42 31.58
C GLU A 56 -9.87 0.74 33.07
N LYS A 57 -10.81 1.64 33.39
CA LYS A 57 -11.18 1.91 34.79
C LYS A 57 -11.74 0.65 35.45
N LEU A 58 -12.68 -0.05 34.79
CA LEU A 58 -13.28 -1.26 35.34
C LEU A 58 -12.25 -2.38 35.50
N GLU A 59 -11.33 -2.51 34.54
CA GLU A 59 -10.19 -3.41 34.59
C GLU A 59 -9.43 -3.22 35.90
N SER A 60 -9.05 -1.98 36.26
CA SER A 60 -8.32 -1.68 37.51
C SER A 60 -9.09 -2.01 38.80
N ARG A 61 -10.43 -1.98 38.75
CA ARG A 61 -11.33 -2.21 39.89
C ARG A 61 -11.72 -3.67 40.09
N THR A 62 -11.46 -4.55 39.11
CA THR A 62 -11.80 -5.96 39.18
C THR A 62 -10.63 -6.78 39.73
N LYS A 63 -10.93 -7.84 40.51
CA LYS A 63 -9.91 -8.72 41.08
C LYS A 63 -9.13 -9.40 39.94
N PRO A 64 -7.78 -9.37 39.93
CA PRO A 64 -6.96 -10.11 38.97
C PRO A 64 -7.33 -11.60 38.95
N GLY A 65 -7.39 -12.19 37.75
CA GLY A 65 -7.76 -13.59 37.54
C GLY A 65 -9.26 -13.93 37.75
N SER A 66 -10.11 -12.94 38.04
CA SER A 66 -11.55 -13.19 38.20
C SER A 66 -12.30 -13.23 36.87
N ARG A 67 -13.49 -13.86 36.88
CA ARG A 67 -14.45 -13.83 35.76
C ARG A 67 -14.77 -12.39 35.32
N SER A 68 -15.03 -11.49 36.27
CA SER A 68 -15.35 -10.09 35.98
C SER A 68 -14.19 -9.35 35.30
N ARG A 69 -12.94 -9.69 35.66
CA ARG A 69 -11.75 -9.20 34.94
C ARG A 69 -11.72 -9.71 33.51
N GLY A 70 -12.06 -10.99 33.29
CA GLY A 70 -12.17 -11.59 31.95
C GLY A 70 -13.14 -10.85 31.04
N VAL A 71 -14.36 -10.59 31.54
CA VAL A 71 -15.38 -9.85 30.76
C VAL A 71 -14.93 -8.42 30.46
N ALA A 72 -14.36 -7.72 31.44
CA ALA A 72 -13.83 -6.37 31.23
C ALA A 72 -12.75 -6.34 30.14
N LEU A 73 -11.84 -7.32 30.12
CA LEU A 73 -10.78 -7.44 29.11
C LEU A 73 -11.33 -7.73 27.70
N VAL A 74 -12.32 -8.62 27.56
CA VAL A 74 -12.96 -8.90 26.26
C VAL A 74 -13.73 -7.69 25.72
N ARG A 75 -14.42 -6.94 26.59
CA ARG A 75 -15.12 -5.73 26.14
C ARG A 75 -14.15 -4.58 25.85
N LYS A 76 -13.06 -4.48 26.60
CA LYS A 76 -11.92 -3.60 26.30
C LYS A 76 -11.31 -3.92 24.93
N SER A 77 -11.11 -5.19 24.58
CA SER A 77 -10.51 -5.55 23.29
C SER A 77 -11.35 -5.08 22.11
N ALA A 78 -12.68 -5.18 22.19
CA ALA A 78 -13.56 -4.66 21.15
C ALA A 78 -13.42 -3.13 21.00
N ALA A 79 -13.32 -2.38 22.10
CA ALA A 79 -13.10 -0.93 22.05
C ALA A 79 -11.73 -0.56 21.46
N LEU A 80 -10.67 -1.27 21.86
CA LEU A 80 -9.32 -1.12 21.31
C LEU A 80 -9.29 -1.38 19.80
N PHE A 81 -9.93 -2.47 19.36
CA PHE A 81 -9.98 -2.83 17.95
C PHE A 81 -10.70 -1.76 17.12
N LYS A 82 -11.82 -1.22 17.61
CA LYS A 82 -12.55 -0.12 16.97
C LYS A 82 -11.75 1.19 16.88
N LEU A 83 -10.68 1.33 17.65
CA LEU A 83 -9.75 2.47 17.68
C LEU A 83 -8.44 2.18 16.93
N ASP A 84 -8.41 1.16 16.08
CA ASP A 84 -7.23 0.74 15.31
C ASP A 84 -6.03 0.31 16.20
N ARG A 85 -6.27 -0.07 17.47
CA ARG A 85 -5.26 -0.61 18.40
C ARG A 85 -5.27 -2.13 18.43
N SER A 86 -5.03 -2.76 17.27
CA SER A 86 -5.19 -4.20 17.07
C SER A 86 -4.30 -5.07 17.98
N ASP A 87 -3.03 -4.71 18.19
CA ASP A 87 -2.13 -5.51 19.05
C ASP A 87 -2.58 -5.51 20.51
N ASP A 88 -2.93 -4.34 21.04
CA ASP A 88 -3.50 -4.22 22.38
C ASP A 88 -4.83 -4.98 22.49
N ALA A 89 -5.65 -4.95 21.44
CA ALA A 89 -6.91 -5.69 21.38
C ALA A 89 -6.66 -7.20 21.44
N VAL A 90 -5.65 -7.73 20.72
CA VAL A 90 -5.26 -9.14 20.77
C VAL A 90 -4.82 -9.54 22.17
N ILE A 91 -3.98 -8.73 22.81
CA ILE A 91 -3.50 -8.98 24.19
C ILE A 91 -4.70 -9.03 25.15
N ALA A 92 -5.58 -8.03 25.10
CA ALA A 92 -6.76 -7.96 25.95
C ALA A 92 -7.75 -9.11 25.68
N ALA A 93 -8.01 -9.46 24.42
CA ALA A 93 -8.93 -10.55 24.05
C ALA A 93 -8.41 -11.90 24.55
N ARG A 94 -7.13 -12.21 24.31
CA ARG A 94 -6.51 -13.47 24.77
C ARG A 94 -6.46 -13.55 26.30
N GLY A 95 -6.08 -12.46 26.96
CA GLY A 95 -6.08 -12.38 28.43
C GLY A 95 -7.48 -12.53 29.02
N GLY A 96 -8.49 -11.95 28.36
CA GLY A 96 -9.89 -12.08 28.74
C GLY A 96 -10.41 -13.51 28.58
N LEU A 97 -10.23 -14.11 27.40
CA LEU A 97 -10.65 -15.48 27.09
C LEU A 97 -10.05 -16.52 28.04
N ALA A 98 -8.80 -16.35 28.49
CA ALA A 98 -8.17 -17.23 29.46
C ALA A 98 -8.89 -17.26 30.83
N LEU A 99 -9.72 -16.25 31.12
CA LEU A 99 -10.49 -16.11 32.36
C LEU A 99 -11.98 -16.44 32.20
N LEU A 100 -12.45 -16.78 30.98
CA LEU A 100 -13.85 -17.09 30.69
C LEU A 100 -14.04 -18.61 30.48
N PRO A 101 -14.64 -19.34 31.45
CA PRO A 101 -14.83 -20.79 31.33
C PRO A 101 -15.71 -21.17 30.14
N ALA A 102 -15.29 -22.12 29.30
CA ALA A 102 -16.05 -22.56 28.13
C ALA A 102 -17.43 -23.17 28.47
N ALA A 103 -17.56 -23.79 29.64
CA ALA A 103 -18.78 -24.46 30.09
C ALA A 103 -19.87 -23.50 30.59
N ASP A 104 -19.57 -22.22 30.79
CA ASP A 104 -20.55 -21.23 31.26
C ASP A 104 -21.34 -20.65 30.06
N PRO A 105 -22.64 -20.97 29.91
CA PRO A 105 -23.44 -20.48 28.78
C PRO A 105 -23.71 -18.98 28.85
N THR A 106 -23.67 -18.38 30.04
CA THR A 106 -23.94 -16.93 30.22
C THR A 106 -22.83 -16.04 29.66
N LEU A 107 -21.72 -16.64 29.25
CA LEU A 107 -20.54 -15.99 28.68
C LEU A 107 -20.33 -16.33 27.19
N ALA A 108 -21.29 -17.04 26.56
CA ALA A 108 -21.18 -17.49 25.18
C ALA A 108 -20.96 -16.33 24.20
N GLU A 109 -21.75 -15.26 24.32
CA GLU A 109 -21.63 -14.09 23.46
C GLU A 109 -20.31 -13.34 23.67
N ASP A 110 -19.83 -13.20 24.91
CA ASP A 110 -18.52 -12.58 25.19
C ASP A 110 -17.40 -13.37 24.51
N ARG A 111 -17.38 -14.70 24.69
CA ARG A 111 -16.39 -15.57 24.04
C ARG A 111 -16.49 -15.48 22.52
N TRP A 112 -17.71 -15.55 21.96
CA TRP A 112 -17.93 -15.44 20.53
C TRP A 112 -17.36 -14.13 19.98
N ARG A 113 -17.67 -12.99 20.60
CA ARG A 113 -17.17 -11.67 20.19
C ARG A 113 -15.65 -11.62 20.21
N ALA A 114 -15.02 -12.07 21.30
CA ALA A 114 -13.57 -12.05 21.40
C ALA A 114 -12.90 -12.94 20.34
N TYR A 115 -13.40 -14.16 20.11
CA TYR A 115 -12.87 -15.03 19.06
C TYR A 115 -13.13 -14.48 17.66
N TYR A 116 -14.30 -13.89 17.41
CA TYR A 116 -14.64 -13.32 16.12
C TYR A 116 -13.78 -12.09 15.80
N ASP A 117 -13.58 -11.20 16.78
CA ASP A 117 -12.68 -10.03 16.64
C ASP A 117 -11.22 -10.46 16.44
N LEU A 118 -10.74 -11.48 17.16
CA LEU A 118 -9.43 -12.08 16.90
C LEU A 118 -9.32 -12.61 15.47
N GLY A 119 -10.39 -13.22 14.95
CA GLY A 119 -10.47 -13.68 13.57
C GLY A 119 -10.37 -12.54 12.57
N ILE A 120 -11.11 -11.44 12.78
CA ILE A 120 -11.04 -10.25 11.92
C ILE A 120 -9.64 -9.64 11.95
N ILE A 121 -9.04 -9.50 13.15
CA ILE A 121 -7.69 -8.93 13.30
C ILE A 121 -6.68 -9.78 12.53
N ALA A 122 -6.72 -11.10 12.71
CA ALA A 122 -5.83 -12.02 11.99
C ALA A 122 -6.08 -11.99 10.48
N GLN A 123 -7.34 -11.93 10.03
CA GLN A 123 -7.69 -11.80 8.62
C GLN A 123 -7.16 -10.49 8.01
N ASN A 124 -7.31 -9.36 8.71
CA ASN A 124 -6.75 -8.07 8.28
C ASN A 124 -5.21 -8.08 8.26
N ALA A 125 -4.59 -8.86 9.16
CA ALA A 125 -3.16 -9.11 9.15
C ALA A 125 -2.71 -10.13 8.08
N LEU A 126 -3.64 -10.67 7.29
CA LEU A 126 -3.43 -11.74 6.31
C LEU A 126 -2.86 -13.04 6.92
N ASP A 127 -3.05 -13.23 8.22
CA ASP A 127 -2.86 -14.50 8.94
C ASP A 127 -4.15 -15.32 8.83
N TYR A 128 -4.41 -15.87 7.65
CA TYR A 128 -5.64 -16.61 7.38
C TYR A 128 -5.70 -17.95 8.12
N ALA A 129 -4.55 -18.51 8.51
CA ALA A 129 -4.50 -19.71 9.34
C ALA A 129 -4.98 -19.39 10.76
N GLY A 130 -4.40 -18.36 11.41
CA GLY A 130 -4.82 -17.88 12.71
C GLY A 130 -6.27 -17.39 12.72
N ALA A 131 -6.71 -16.72 11.63
CA ALA A 131 -8.10 -16.31 11.47
C ALA A 131 -9.05 -17.52 11.41
N GLY A 132 -8.70 -18.58 10.68
CA GLY A 132 -9.49 -19.80 10.61
C GLY A 132 -9.66 -20.48 11.97
N ASP A 133 -8.61 -20.53 12.79
CA ASP A 133 -8.68 -21.08 14.15
C ASP A 133 -9.57 -20.24 15.08
N ALA A 134 -9.46 -18.92 14.97
CA ALA A 134 -10.29 -17.99 15.73
C ALA A 134 -11.77 -18.09 15.32
N TYR A 135 -12.08 -18.13 14.02
CA TYR A 135 -13.46 -18.28 13.53
C TYR A 135 -14.08 -19.64 13.88
N ARG A 136 -13.30 -20.72 13.90
CA ARG A 136 -13.75 -22.02 14.40
C ARG A 136 -14.10 -21.98 15.89
N SER A 137 -13.28 -21.27 16.68
CA SER A 137 -13.54 -21.05 18.10
C SER A 137 -14.77 -20.16 18.32
N ALA A 138 -14.97 -19.15 17.47
CA ALA A 138 -16.19 -18.34 17.45
C ALA A 138 -17.42 -19.20 17.12
N GLU A 139 -17.39 -20.03 16.06
CA GLU A 139 -18.49 -20.93 15.70
C GLU A 139 -18.90 -21.82 16.90
N ALA A 140 -17.93 -22.38 17.62
CA ALA A 140 -18.17 -23.21 18.79
C ALA A 140 -18.75 -22.42 19.99
N ALA A 141 -18.38 -21.15 20.15
CA ALA A 141 -18.89 -20.27 21.20
C ALA A 141 -20.27 -19.66 20.88
N GLY A 142 -20.64 -19.58 19.59
CA GLY A 142 -21.90 -18.99 19.15
C GLY A 142 -23.12 -19.81 19.57
N ASP A 143 -24.06 -19.19 20.27
CA ASP A 143 -25.28 -19.80 20.81
C ASP A 143 -26.51 -19.62 19.91
N THR A 144 -26.51 -18.62 19.04
CA THR A 144 -27.59 -18.35 18.09
C THR A 144 -27.23 -18.76 16.65
N PRO A 145 -28.22 -19.06 15.79
CA PRO A 145 -27.98 -19.35 14.38
C PRO A 145 -27.26 -18.22 13.63
N SER A 146 -27.52 -16.95 13.96
CA SER A 146 -26.88 -15.82 13.31
C SER A 146 -25.39 -15.72 13.64
N LEU A 147 -25.01 -15.90 14.91
CA LEU A 147 -23.61 -15.93 15.33
C LEU A 147 -22.85 -17.09 14.69
N LYS A 148 -23.46 -18.27 14.64
CA LYS A 148 -22.90 -19.43 13.94
C LYS A 148 -22.74 -19.15 12.44
N ALA A 149 -23.76 -18.60 11.79
CA ALA A 149 -23.72 -18.28 10.38
C ALA A 149 -22.57 -17.33 10.03
N ALA A 150 -22.40 -16.26 10.81
CA ALA A 150 -21.31 -15.30 10.64
C ALA A 150 -19.93 -15.98 10.77
N SER A 151 -19.72 -16.79 11.81
CA SER A 151 -18.46 -17.51 12.01
C SER A 151 -18.17 -18.53 10.91
N ILE A 152 -19.17 -19.27 10.44
CA ILE A 152 -19.01 -20.27 9.38
C ILE A 152 -18.65 -19.59 8.05
N LEU A 153 -19.31 -18.49 7.70
CA LEU A 153 -19.02 -17.75 6.47
C LEU A 153 -17.62 -17.12 6.49
N ALA A 154 -17.21 -16.56 7.63
CA ALA A 154 -15.86 -16.02 7.81
C ALA A 154 -14.80 -17.12 7.75
N LEU A 155 -15.07 -18.29 8.36
CA LEU A 155 -14.21 -19.47 8.24
C LEU A 155 -14.07 -19.94 6.78
N ALA A 156 -15.18 -20.02 6.03
CA ALA A 156 -15.16 -20.41 4.63
C ALA A 156 -14.33 -19.45 3.76
N ASP A 157 -14.43 -18.14 4.04
CA ASP A 157 -13.68 -17.08 3.35
C ASP A 157 -12.17 -17.30 3.47
N VAL A 158 -11.66 -17.35 4.71
CA VAL A 158 -10.21 -17.51 4.93
C VAL A 158 -9.71 -18.91 4.58
N SER A 159 -10.54 -19.93 4.77
CA SER A 159 -10.18 -21.31 4.46
C SER A 159 -10.10 -21.57 2.96
N THR A 160 -10.76 -20.76 2.12
CA THR A 160 -10.64 -20.88 0.66
C THR A 160 -9.17 -20.78 0.20
N PHE A 161 -8.35 -19.99 0.90
CA PHE A 161 -6.95 -19.74 0.55
C PHE A 161 -5.95 -20.47 1.46
N THR A 162 -6.40 -21.20 2.48
CA THR A 162 -5.49 -21.97 3.37
C THR A 162 -5.76 -23.46 3.33
N ASN A 163 -7.03 -23.86 3.33
CA ASN A 163 -7.46 -25.25 3.24
C ASN A 163 -8.86 -25.34 2.60
N PRO A 164 -8.95 -25.49 1.26
CA PRO A 164 -10.23 -25.53 0.55
C PRO A 164 -11.20 -26.61 1.02
N ALA A 165 -10.72 -27.72 1.58
CA ALA A 165 -11.59 -28.76 2.12
C ALA A 165 -12.30 -28.31 3.42
N VAL A 166 -11.64 -27.47 4.23
CA VAL A 166 -12.28 -26.83 5.40
C VAL A 166 -13.33 -25.81 4.93
N ALA A 167 -13.07 -25.08 3.84
CA ALA A 167 -14.05 -24.18 3.24
C ALA A 167 -15.28 -24.95 2.74
N ASP A 168 -15.10 -26.05 2.00
CA ASP A 168 -16.20 -26.92 1.56
C ASP A 168 -17.04 -27.40 2.75
N ALA A 169 -16.38 -27.90 3.80
CA ALA A 169 -17.06 -28.39 5.00
C ALA A 169 -17.82 -27.27 5.72
N ALA A 170 -17.26 -26.06 5.77
CA ALA A 170 -17.95 -24.89 6.33
C ALA A 170 -19.18 -24.52 5.49
N LEU A 171 -19.06 -24.52 4.16
CA LEU A 171 -20.18 -24.21 3.27
C LEU A 171 -21.28 -25.28 3.32
N ALA A 172 -20.94 -26.56 3.47
CA ALA A 172 -21.93 -27.60 3.71
C ALA A 172 -22.70 -27.38 5.02
N ARG A 173 -22.02 -26.89 6.09
CA ARG A 173 -22.67 -26.54 7.36
C ARG A 173 -23.57 -25.32 7.23
N ILE A 174 -23.17 -24.28 6.48
CA ILE A 174 -24.03 -23.10 6.29
C ILE A 174 -25.28 -23.44 5.49
N ASP A 175 -25.16 -24.29 4.46
CA ASP A 175 -26.28 -24.75 3.65
C ASP A 175 -27.26 -25.60 4.49
N ALA A 176 -26.75 -26.43 5.40
CA ALA A 176 -27.58 -27.18 6.34
C ALA A 176 -28.28 -26.23 7.33
N LEU A 177 -27.57 -25.24 7.88
CA LEU A 177 -28.15 -24.26 8.79
C LEU A 177 -29.26 -23.46 8.10
N ALA A 178 -29.04 -22.98 6.88
CA ALA A 178 -29.99 -22.19 6.09
C ALA A 178 -31.29 -22.94 5.75
N LYS A 179 -31.33 -24.28 5.85
CA LYS A 179 -32.55 -25.09 5.74
C LYS A 179 -33.38 -25.10 7.02
N THR A 180 -32.75 -24.83 8.16
CA THR A 180 -33.38 -24.93 9.50
C THR A 180 -33.84 -23.58 10.05
N VAL A 181 -33.33 -22.47 9.50
CA VAL A 181 -33.67 -21.11 9.94
C VAL A 181 -34.10 -20.25 8.76
N SER A 182 -34.94 -19.25 9.03
CA SER A 182 -35.25 -18.24 8.03
C SER A 182 -33.99 -17.42 7.73
N VAL A 183 -33.54 -17.43 6.48
CA VAL A 183 -32.40 -16.65 6.00
C VAL A 183 -32.92 -15.52 5.10
N ASP A 184 -32.49 -14.30 5.40
CA ASP A 184 -32.82 -13.14 4.57
C ASP A 184 -32.03 -13.16 3.24
N ALA A 185 -32.37 -12.24 2.34
CA ALA A 185 -31.76 -12.18 1.02
C ALA A 185 -30.27 -11.82 1.08
N VAL A 186 -29.85 -11.04 2.08
CA VAL A 186 -28.45 -10.65 2.27
C VAL A 186 -27.61 -11.87 2.64
N LEU A 187 -28.06 -12.66 3.62
CA LEU A 187 -27.37 -13.88 4.03
C LEU A 187 -27.34 -14.92 2.91
N LYS A 188 -28.42 -15.05 2.12
CA LYS A 188 -28.41 -15.90 0.92
C LYS A 188 -27.37 -15.45 -0.10
N ALA A 189 -27.24 -14.14 -0.31
CA ALA A 189 -26.23 -13.59 -1.20
C ALA A 189 -24.82 -13.89 -0.69
N ASP A 190 -24.55 -13.70 0.61
CA ASP A 190 -23.23 -13.96 1.20
C ASP A 190 -22.85 -15.45 1.11
N ILE A 191 -23.80 -16.37 1.36
CA ILE A 191 -23.59 -17.81 1.15
C ILE A 191 -23.23 -18.09 -0.31
N ALA A 192 -24.01 -17.56 -1.26
CA ALA A 192 -23.76 -17.74 -2.68
C ALA A 192 -22.40 -17.17 -3.12
N ARG A 193 -21.99 -16.01 -2.59
CA ARG A 193 -20.66 -15.43 -2.87
C ARG A 193 -19.53 -16.31 -2.37
N ARG A 194 -19.63 -16.90 -1.16
CA ARG A 194 -18.57 -17.79 -0.63
C ARG A 194 -18.44 -19.08 -1.44
N HIS A 195 -19.56 -19.66 -1.88
CA HIS A 195 -19.54 -20.76 -2.87
C HIS A 195 -18.87 -20.33 -4.17
N ALA A 196 -19.24 -19.17 -4.72
CA ALA A 196 -18.65 -18.66 -5.95
C ALA A 196 -17.13 -18.49 -5.85
N ILE A 197 -16.63 -17.83 -4.80
CA ILE A 197 -15.19 -17.58 -4.61
C ILE A 197 -14.42 -18.89 -4.42
N LEU A 198 -14.96 -19.85 -3.66
CA LEU A 198 -14.34 -21.17 -3.51
C LEU A 198 -14.24 -21.90 -4.85
N LEU A 199 -15.33 -21.98 -5.60
CA LEU A 199 -15.37 -22.64 -6.91
C LEU A 199 -14.47 -21.95 -7.93
N LEU A 200 -14.41 -20.61 -7.90
CA LEU A 200 -13.55 -19.79 -8.75
C LEU A 200 -12.07 -20.15 -8.55
N ASN A 201 -11.65 -20.24 -7.28
CA ASN A 201 -10.27 -20.59 -6.91
C ASN A 201 -9.94 -22.09 -7.08
N ARG A 202 -10.94 -22.93 -7.38
CA ARG A 202 -10.77 -24.33 -7.79
C ARG A 202 -10.81 -24.53 -9.30
N GLY A 203 -10.88 -23.45 -10.09
CA GLY A 203 -10.98 -23.51 -11.54
C GLY A 203 -12.36 -23.94 -12.07
N SER A 204 -13.36 -24.04 -11.21
CA SER A 204 -14.74 -24.42 -11.57
C SER A 204 -15.54 -23.19 -12.01
N TYR A 205 -15.12 -22.56 -13.12
CA TYR A 205 -15.57 -21.22 -13.50
C TYR A 205 -17.07 -21.09 -13.80
N GLU A 206 -17.66 -22.04 -14.53
CA GLU A 206 -19.09 -21.98 -14.84
C GLU A 206 -19.97 -22.18 -13.60
N PRO A 207 -19.73 -23.19 -12.73
CA PRO A 207 -20.38 -23.26 -11.42
C PRO A 207 -20.19 -22.00 -10.56
N ALA A 208 -18.96 -21.46 -10.49
CA ALA A 208 -18.68 -20.22 -9.77
C ALA A 208 -19.52 -19.05 -10.28
N ARG A 209 -19.65 -18.93 -11.62
CA ARG A 209 -20.46 -17.90 -12.27
C ARG A 209 -21.93 -18.01 -11.87
N LEU A 210 -22.50 -19.22 -11.84
CA LEU A 210 -23.89 -19.42 -11.45
C LEU A 210 -24.17 -18.94 -10.03
N TYR A 211 -23.31 -19.29 -9.07
CA TYR A 211 -23.41 -18.80 -7.70
C TYR A 211 -23.22 -17.29 -7.58
N ALA A 212 -22.25 -16.72 -8.30
CA ALA A 212 -22.01 -15.27 -8.28
C ALA A 212 -23.20 -14.48 -8.86
N VAL A 213 -23.81 -14.98 -9.94
CA VAL A 213 -25.03 -14.41 -10.52
C VAL A 213 -26.21 -14.53 -9.57
N GLU A 214 -26.31 -15.65 -8.85
CA GLU A 214 -27.34 -15.84 -7.83
C GLU A 214 -27.21 -14.83 -6.69
N ALA A 215 -25.99 -14.56 -6.21
CA ALA A 215 -25.75 -13.52 -5.22
C ALA A 215 -26.25 -12.15 -5.68
N VAL A 216 -25.98 -11.78 -6.94
CA VAL A 216 -26.48 -10.52 -7.51
C VAL A 216 -28.02 -10.49 -7.52
N LYS A 217 -28.68 -11.60 -7.86
CA LYS A 217 -30.16 -11.67 -7.83
C LYS A 217 -30.72 -11.51 -6.42
N GLN A 218 -30.11 -12.15 -5.43
CA GLN A 218 -30.54 -12.05 -4.03
C GLN A 218 -30.40 -10.62 -3.49
N LEU A 219 -29.42 -9.85 -3.97
CA LEU A 219 -29.27 -8.42 -3.64
C LEU A 219 -30.19 -7.50 -4.47
N GLY A 220 -31.16 -8.05 -5.20
CA GLY A 220 -32.14 -7.26 -5.97
C GLY A 220 -31.72 -6.99 -7.41
N GLY A 221 -30.62 -7.55 -7.89
CA GLY A 221 -30.21 -7.53 -9.29
C GLY A 221 -29.47 -6.26 -9.72
N MET A 222 -29.72 -5.84 -10.97
CA MET A 222 -29.03 -4.71 -11.62
C MET A 222 -29.86 -3.42 -11.47
N THR A 223 -29.99 -2.91 -10.24
CA THR A 223 -30.74 -1.68 -9.91
C THR A 223 -29.83 -0.44 -9.97
N SER A 224 -30.43 0.75 -10.01
CA SER A 224 -29.71 2.04 -10.03
C SER A 224 -29.22 2.50 -8.65
N LYS A 225 -29.75 1.92 -7.56
CA LYS A 225 -29.25 2.14 -6.20
C LYS A 225 -28.28 1.01 -5.87
N THR A 226 -27.04 1.35 -5.55
CA THR A 226 -25.96 0.37 -5.38
C THR A 226 -25.19 0.70 -4.11
N ASP A 227 -24.94 -0.30 -3.27
CA ASP A 227 -24.01 -0.22 -2.14
C ASP A 227 -22.73 -1.07 -2.40
N LEU A 228 -21.81 -1.12 -1.44
CA LEU A 228 -20.56 -1.86 -1.61
C LEU A 228 -20.74 -3.38 -1.72
N ARG A 229 -21.80 -3.94 -1.15
CA ARG A 229 -22.11 -5.38 -1.26
C ARG A 229 -22.58 -5.69 -2.67
N ASP A 230 -23.43 -4.83 -3.24
CA ASP A 230 -23.84 -4.93 -4.64
C ASP A 230 -22.64 -4.88 -5.58
N VAL A 231 -21.72 -3.93 -5.37
CA VAL A 231 -20.50 -3.80 -6.19
C VAL A 231 -19.64 -5.04 -6.07
N SER A 232 -19.44 -5.56 -4.86
CA SER A 232 -18.64 -6.76 -4.64
C SER A 232 -19.25 -7.98 -5.35
N ALA A 233 -20.55 -8.21 -5.19
CA ALA A 233 -21.25 -9.33 -5.82
C ALA A 233 -21.25 -9.23 -7.36
N ARG A 234 -21.46 -8.03 -7.91
CA ARG A 234 -21.39 -7.79 -9.36
C ARG A 234 -19.96 -7.97 -9.89
N SER A 235 -18.95 -7.56 -9.13
CA SER A 235 -17.55 -7.78 -9.48
C SER A 235 -17.17 -9.27 -9.45
N ASP A 236 -17.67 -10.04 -8.46
CA ASP A 236 -17.50 -11.49 -8.39
C ASP A 236 -18.13 -12.16 -9.62
N ALA A 237 -19.36 -11.76 -9.99
CA ALA A 237 -20.05 -12.25 -11.17
C ALA A 237 -19.34 -11.87 -12.47
N ALA A 238 -18.76 -10.68 -12.55
CA ALA A 238 -18.00 -10.23 -13.71
C ALA A 238 -16.72 -11.05 -13.91
N ILE A 239 -15.93 -11.25 -12.85
CA ILE A 239 -14.70 -12.05 -12.89
C ILE A 239 -15.02 -13.51 -13.25
N ALA A 240 -16.00 -14.12 -12.57
CA ALA A 240 -16.40 -15.49 -12.87
C ALA A 240 -16.92 -15.64 -14.31
N SER A 241 -17.65 -14.65 -14.83
CA SER A 241 -18.10 -14.64 -16.23
C SER A 241 -16.95 -14.51 -17.22
N LEU A 242 -15.95 -13.66 -16.95
CA LEU A 242 -14.74 -13.54 -17.79
C LEU A 242 -13.99 -14.86 -17.86
N LEU A 243 -13.73 -15.49 -16.71
CA LEU A 243 -13.00 -16.75 -16.63
C LEU A 243 -13.79 -17.93 -17.23
N ALA A 244 -15.13 -17.86 -17.21
CA ALA A 244 -16.01 -18.81 -17.90
C ALA A 244 -16.20 -18.50 -19.41
N GLY A 245 -15.54 -17.48 -19.97
CA GLY A 245 -15.64 -17.11 -21.39
C GLY A 245 -16.98 -16.45 -21.77
N LYS A 246 -17.71 -15.87 -20.81
CA LYS A 246 -19.00 -15.18 -20.99
C LYS A 246 -18.81 -13.66 -21.04
N SER A 247 -18.12 -13.14 -22.05
CA SER A 247 -17.72 -11.73 -22.13
C SER A 247 -18.89 -10.72 -22.06
N GLU A 248 -20.05 -11.04 -22.64
CA GLU A 248 -21.22 -10.15 -22.56
C GLU A 248 -21.83 -10.08 -21.15
N ASP A 249 -21.85 -11.20 -20.42
CA ASP A 249 -22.30 -11.21 -19.02
C ASP A 249 -21.29 -10.44 -18.15
N ALA A 250 -20.00 -10.67 -18.37
CA ALA A 250 -18.93 -9.94 -17.69
C ALA A 250 -19.05 -8.43 -17.88
N ARG A 251 -19.24 -7.98 -19.12
CA ARG A 251 -19.52 -6.59 -19.47
C ARG A 251 -20.68 -6.03 -18.66
N ARG A 252 -21.81 -6.73 -18.68
CA ARG A 252 -23.04 -6.30 -18.03
C ARG A 252 -22.85 -6.09 -16.53
N TYR A 253 -22.18 -7.03 -15.86
CA TYR A 253 -21.94 -6.92 -14.41
C TYR A 253 -20.92 -5.85 -14.07
N MET A 254 -19.79 -5.80 -14.81
CA MET A 254 -18.74 -4.81 -14.58
C MET A 254 -19.24 -3.38 -14.73
N ALA A 255 -20.10 -3.10 -15.73
CA ALA A 255 -20.56 -1.73 -16.03
C ALA A 255 -21.33 -1.07 -14.87
N MET A 256 -21.82 -1.87 -13.93
CA MET A 256 -22.64 -1.46 -12.78
C MET A 256 -21.88 -1.51 -11.45
N THR A 257 -20.57 -1.74 -11.50
CA THR A 257 -19.65 -1.59 -10.36
C THR A 257 -19.12 -0.16 -10.28
N GLY A 258 -19.11 0.55 -11.41
CA GLY A 258 -18.44 1.84 -11.58
C GLY A 258 -16.91 1.75 -11.60
N ALA A 259 -16.32 0.55 -11.53
CA ALA A 259 -14.91 0.34 -11.81
C ALA A 259 -14.58 0.88 -13.21
N GLY A 260 -13.48 1.61 -13.35
CA GLY A 260 -13.12 2.25 -14.63
C GLY A 260 -14.03 3.40 -15.07
N ARG A 261 -14.92 3.93 -14.22
CA ARG A 261 -15.77 5.10 -14.50
C ARG A 261 -15.63 6.16 -13.42
N LEU A 262 -14.52 6.89 -13.45
CA LEU A 262 -14.31 8.03 -12.56
C LEU A 262 -14.96 9.27 -13.19
N THR A 263 -15.98 9.82 -12.53
CA THR A 263 -16.78 10.95 -13.04
C THR A 263 -15.97 12.22 -13.26
N LYS A 264 -14.82 12.34 -12.58
CA LYS A 264 -13.77 13.33 -12.81
C LYS A 264 -12.42 12.69 -12.50
N GLY A 265 -11.55 12.60 -13.50
CA GLY A 265 -10.15 12.19 -13.32
C GLY A 265 -9.88 10.71 -13.58
N GLU A 266 -8.60 10.39 -13.68
CA GLU A 266 -8.11 9.03 -13.95
C GLU A 266 -7.98 8.22 -12.65
N PHE A 267 -7.87 6.89 -12.78
CA PHE A 267 -7.33 6.09 -11.69
C PHE A 267 -5.88 6.53 -11.47
N ASP A 268 -5.67 7.34 -10.42
CA ASP A 268 -4.36 7.85 -10.08
C ASP A 268 -3.55 6.73 -9.41
N PRO A 269 -2.46 6.25 -10.04
CA PRO A 269 -1.60 5.28 -9.39
C PRO A 269 -1.12 5.83 -8.04
N ALA A 270 -1.08 4.96 -7.04
CA ALA A 270 -0.56 5.29 -5.71
C ALA A 270 0.89 5.80 -5.82
N VAL A 271 1.30 6.65 -4.87
CA VAL A 271 2.72 7.06 -4.74
C VAL A 271 3.63 5.86 -4.46
N GLN A 272 3.09 4.82 -3.84
CA GLN A 272 3.74 3.52 -3.64
C GLN A 272 2.80 2.41 -4.10
N MET A 273 3.07 1.80 -5.26
CA MET A 273 2.21 0.78 -5.88
C MET A 273 3.04 -0.28 -6.60
N ASP A 274 3.94 -0.91 -5.86
CA ASP A 274 4.85 -1.93 -6.39
C ASP A 274 4.25 -3.33 -6.32
N VAL A 275 4.48 -4.07 -7.41
CA VAL A 275 4.13 -5.50 -7.48
C VAL A 275 5.26 -6.31 -6.83
N PRO A 276 4.96 -7.43 -6.14
CA PRO A 276 6.00 -8.20 -5.48
C PRO A 276 6.96 -8.81 -6.51
N PRO A 277 8.25 -9.01 -6.20
CA PRO A 277 9.15 -9.74 -7.08
C PRO A 277 8.69 -11.21 -7.24
N CYS A 278 9.02 -11.82 -8.38
CA CYS A 278 8.84 -13.26 -8.55
C CYS A 278 9.86 -14.03 -7.69
N GLY A 279 9.51 -15.23 -7.25
CA GLY A 279 10.22 -16.00 -6.22
C GLY A 279 9.69 -15.68 -4.81
N GLY A 280 10.58 -15.55 -3.83
CA GLY A 280 10.21 -15.29 -2.44
C GLY A 280 9.65 -16.53 -1.72
N GLU A 281 9.04 -16.32 -0.54
CA GLU A 281 8.54 -17.41 0.31
C GLU A 281 7.40 -18.19 -0.34
N ALA A 282 6.57 -17.54 -1.17
CA ALA A 282 5.48 -18.17 -1.90
C ALA A 282 5.92 -18.77 -3.26
N ASP A 283 7.21 -18.69 -3.61
CA ASP A 283 7.77 -19.10 -4.91
C ASP A 283 6.96 -18.57 -6.10
N LEU A 284 6.65 -17.27 -6.08
CA LEU A 284 5.79 -16.63 -7.10
C LEU A 284 6.37 -16.80 -8.49
N ARG A 285 5.68 -17.50 -9.38
CA ARG A 285 6.11 -17.71 -10.76
C ARG A 285 5.60 -16.59 -11.67
N PRO A 286 6.28 -16.29 -12.79
CA PRO A 286 5.86 -15.21 -13.70
C PRO A 286 4.44 -15.35 -14.27
N ALA A 287 3.91 -16.57 -14.32
CA ALA A 287 2.55 -16.86 -14.78
C ALA A 287 1.50 -16.80 -13.66
N ASP A 288 1.93 -16.83 -12.39
CA ASP A 288 1.03 -16.70 -11.26
C ASP A 288 0.41 -15.30 -11.25
N MET A 289 -0.87 -15.28 -10.91
CA MET A 289 -1.66 -14.06 -10.88
C MET A 289 -2.71 -14.11 -9.79
N ALA A 290 -3.08 -12.95 -9.28
CA ALA A 290 -4.20 -12.79 -8.37
C ALA A 290 -5.06 -11.58 -8.73
N VAL A 291 -6.32 -11.64 -8.34
CA VAL A 291 -7.19 -10.47 -8.20
C VAL A 291 -7.34 -10.17 -6.73
N VAL A 292 -6.97 -8.96 -6.33
CA VAL A 292 -7.04 -8.50 -4.94
C VAL A 292 -8.03 -7.34 -4.86
N GLU A 293 -8.93 -7.42 -3.89
CA GLU A 293 -9.84 -6.36 -3.49
C GLU A 293 -9.28 -5.61 -2.28
N PHE A 294 -9.42 -4.29 -2.24
CA PHE A 294 -9.00 -3.48 -1.10
C PHE A 294 -9.76 -2.14 -1.02
N THR A 295 -9.57 -1.47 0.11
CA THR A 295 -10.07 -0.13 0.42
C THR A 295 -8.91 0.86 0.53
N ILE A 296 -9.07 2.07 -0.02
CA ILE A 296 -8.17 3.21 0.20
C ILE A 296 -8.78 4.14 1.25
N GLY A 297 -8.16 4.24 2.42
CA GLY A 297 -8.56 5.15 3.49
C GLY A 297 -8.41 6.63 3.13
N ASP A 298 -9.04 7.52 3.89
CA ASP A 298 -8.86 8.98 3.74
C ASP A 298 -7.45 9.45 4.11
N ASP A 299 -6.73 8.65 4.89
CA ASP A 299 -5.32 8.78 5.26
C ASP A 299 -4.37 8.22 4.18
N GLY A 300 -4.90 7.64 3.10
CA GLY A 300 -4.13 7.00 2.04
C GLY A 300 -3.61 5.60 2.37
N ILE A 301 -3.97 5.06 3.55
CA ILE A 301 -3.62 3.71 3.98
C ILE A 301 -4.55 2.70 3.32
N VAL A 302 -3.98 1.60 2.83
CA VAL A 302 -4.75 0.47 2.32
C VAL A 302 -5.33 -0.37 3.46
N ARG A 303 -6.62 -0.68 3.38
CA ARG A 303 -7.39 -1.42 4.39
C ARG A 303 -8.24 -2.52 3.72
N ASN A 304 -8.74 -3.45 4.52
CA ASN A 304 -9.66 -4.51 4.08
C ASN A 304 -9.15 -5.29 2.84
N VAL A 305 -7.86 -5.63 2.83
CA VAL A 305 -7.26 -6.34 1.71
C VAL A 305 -7.73 -7.79 1.70
N SER A 306 -8.28 -8.23 0.59
CA SER A 306 -8.79 -9.59 0.41
C SER A 306 -8.45 -10.14 -0.97
N PRO A 307 -7.82 -11.32 -1.09
CA PRO A 307 -7.74 -12.01 -2.36
C PRO A 307 -9.13 -12.49 -2.80
N ILE A 308 -9.44 -12.32 -4.08
CA ILE A 308 -10.70 -12.78 -4.69
C ILE A 308 -10.46 -14.01 -5.56
N TYR A 309 -9.36 -14.02 -6.31
CA TYR A 309 -8.98 -15.10 -7.22
C TYR A 309 -7.46 -15.22 -7.30
N ALA A 310 -6.93 -16.43 -7.39
CA ALA A 310 -5.54 -16.66 -7.77
C ALA A 310 -5.36 -17.94 -8.61
N ALA A 311 -4.57 -17.84 -9.68
CA ALA A 311 -4.25 -18.98 -10.56
C ALA A 311 -3.14 -19.89 -10.00
N GLY A 312 -2.50 -19.50 -8.90
CA GLY A 312 -1.40 -20.23 -8.26
C GLY A 312 -1.73 -20.81 -6.87
N GLY A 313 -3.01 -20.81 -6.49
CA GLY A 313 -3.47 -21.28 -5.19
C GLY A 313 -3.34 -20.24 -4.07
N GLY A 314 -3.59 -20.70 -2.84
CA GLY A 314 -3.80 -19.83 -1.69
C GLY A 314 -2.57 -19.05 -1.20
N ALA A 315 -1.39 -19.69 -1.18
CA ALA A 315 -0.15 -19.01 -0.81
C ALA A 315 0.19 -17.85 -1.75
N VAL A 316 0.02 -18.07 -3.06
CA VAL A 316 0.16 -17.04 -4.09
C VAL A 316 -0.84 -15.90 -3.87
N ALA A 317 -2.10 -16.22 -3.58
CA ALA A 317 -3.14 -15.22 -3.32
C ALA A 317 -2.78 -14.31 -2.13
N LEU A 318 -2.28 -14.90 -1.04
CA LEU A 318 -1.91 -14.16 0.17
C LEU A 318 -0.66 -13.31 -0.02
N ASP A 319 0.31 -13.76 -0.83
CA ASP A 319 1.52 -12.98 -1.08
C ASP A 319 1.23 -11.72 -1.92
N PHE A 320 0.37 -11.84 -2.93
CA PHE A 320 -0.13 -10.67 -3.66
C PHE A 320 -0.95 -9.73 -2.76
N ALA A 321 -1.78 -10.27 -1.86
CA ALA A 321 -2.52 -9.46 -0.90
C ALA A 321 -1.58 -8.69 0.05
N ARG A 322 -0.47 -9.30 0.49
CA ARG A 322 0.55 -8.61 1.31
C ARG A 322 1.16 -7.43 0.56
N ALA A 323 1.52 -7.62 -0.70
CA ALA A 323 2.05 -6.53 -1.52
C ALA A 323 1.06 -5.35 -1.65
N VAL A 324 -0.23 -5.63 -1.83
CA VAL A 324 -1.27 -4.58 -1.90
C VAL A 324 -1.44 -3.84 -0.57
N ARG A 325 -1.31 -4.54 0.56
CA ARG A 325 -1.38 -3.91 1.89
C ARG A 325 -0.27 -2.86 2.09
N ASP A 326 0.85 -3.04 1.41
CA ASP A 326 2.00 -2.14 1.49
C ASP A 326 1.94 -0.98 0.48
N TRP A 327 0.80 -0.81 -0.21
CA TRP A 327 0.59 0.34 -1.08
C TRP A 327 0.14 1.58 -0.31
N SER A 328 0.48 2.76 -0.84
CA SER A 328 0.23 4.04 -0.20
C SER A 328 -0.20 5.11 -1.19
N TRP A 329 -1.25 5.86 -0.82
CA TRP A 329 -1.62 7.13 -1.44
C TRP A 329 -1.24 8.28 -0.50
N THR A 330 -1.02 9.47 -1.04
CA THR A 330 -1.05 10.66 -0.18
C THR A 330 -2.50 10.95 0.25
N PRO A 331 -2.73 11.62 1.41
CA PRO A 331 -4.07 12.07 1.79
C PRO A 331 -4.75 12.94 0.72
N GLU A 332 -3.99 13.73 -0.03
CA GLU A 332 -4.49 14.56 -1.12
C GLU A 332 -4.97 13.71 -2.32
N GLN A 333 -4.21 12.68 -2.70
CA GLN A 333 -4.64 11.74 -3.75
C GLN A 333 -5.90 10.98 -3.32
N ALA A 334 -5.94 10.51 -2.08
CA ALA A 334 -7.10 9.80 -1.54
C ALA A 334 -8.36 10.70 -1.57
N LYS A 335 -8.25 11.96 -1.15
CA LYS A 335 -9.37 12.93 -1.19
C LYS A 335 -9.87 13.22 -2.61
N ALA A 336 -9.00 13.15 -3.62
CA ALA A 336 -9.38 13.38 -5.01
C ALA A 336 -10.21 12.23 -5.61
N LEU A 337 -10.12 11.03 -5.03
CA LEU A 337 -10.89 9.87 -5.45
C LEU A 337 -12.27 9.85 -4.76
N PRO A 338 -13.38 9.67 -5.50
CA PRO A 338 -14.70 9.56 -4.87
C PRO A 338 -14.76 8.38 -3.90
N THR A 339 -15.26 8.62 -2.68
CA THR A 339 -15.25 7.64 -1.56
C THR A 339 -15.81 6.28 -1.95
N PHE A 340 -16.92 6.24 -2.69
CA PHE A 340 -17.53 4.98 -3.13
C PHE A 340 -16.56 4.11 -3.95
N PHE A 341 -15.77 4.70 -4.84
CA PHE A 341 -14.82 3.97 -5.69
C PHE A 341 -13.55 3.56 -4.95
N ARG A 342 -13.23 4.20 -3.83
CA ARG A 342 -12.09 3.83 -2.99
C ARG A 342 -12.33 2.60 -2.14
N TYR A 343 -13.58 2.24 -1.86
CA TYR A 343 -13.92 1.20 -0.87
C TYR A 343 -14.15 -0.20 -1.49
N ASN A 344 -13.92 -0.35 -2.80
CA ASN A 344 -14.01 -1.64 -3.50
C ASN A 344 -13.07 -1.68 -4.72
N VAL A 345 -11.81 -1.30 -4.54
CA VAL A 345 -10.84 -1.33 -5.65
C VAL A 345 -10.43 -2.77 -5.88
N ARG A 346 -10.50 -3.25 -7.14
CA ARG A 346 -9.99 -4.56 -7.55
C ARG A 346 -8.92 -4.42 -8.61
N VAL A 347 -7.79 -5.07 -8.41
CA VAL A 347 -6.67 -5.08 -9.36
C VAL A 347 -6.28 -6.52 -9.70
N GLU A 348 -5.95 -6.75 -10.96
CA GLU A 348 -5.24 -7.95 -11.39
C GLU A 348 -3.74 -7.69 -11.23
N MET A 349 -3.01 -8.63 -10.61
CA MET A 349 -1.58 -8.53 -10.36
C MET A 349 -0.84 -9.79 -10.78
N ARG A 350 0.40 -9.61 -11.22
CA ARG A 350 1.43 -10.65 -11.36
C ARG A 350 2.71 -10.18 -10.70
N CYS A 351 3.56 -11.11 -10.29
CA CYS A 351 4.85 -10.76 -9.71
C CYS A 351 5.73 -10.07 -10.75
N SER A 352 6.76 -9.33 -10.34
CA SER A 352 7.74 -8.66 -11.19
C SER A 352 8.96 -9.56 -11.42
N THR A 353 9.40 -9.69 -12.67
CA THR A 353 10.69 -10.32 -13.03
C THR A 353 11.75 -9.26 -13.25
N LEU A 354 11.47 -8.00 -12.90
CA LEU A 354 12.45 -6.92 -12.98
C LEU A 354 13.54 -7.19 -11.97
N PHE A 355 14.77 -7.27 -12.45
CA PHE A 355 15.92 -7.06 -11.58
C PHE A 355 15.93 -5.59 -11.16
N GLU A 356 15.82 -5.34 -9.86
CA GLU A 356 15.82 -3.97 -9.32
C GLU A 356 17.18 -3.33 -9.61
N ARG A 357 17.18 -2.18 -10.28
CA ARG A 357 18.38 -1.35 -10.43
C ARG A 357 18.31 -0.27 -9.36
N PRO A 358 19.25 -0.23 -8.40
CA PRO A 358 19.34 0.89 -7.50
C PRO A 358 19.48 2.16 -8.34
N SER A 359 18.64 3.17 -8.06
CA SER A 359 18.83 4.48 -8.67
C SER A 359 20.18 5.05 -8.24
N ILE A 360 20.70 6.05 -8.98
CA ILE A 360 21.89 6.78 -8.55
C ILE A 360 21.71 7.34 -7.13
N GLY A 361 20.47 7.74 -6.77
CA GLY A 361 20.11 8.16 -5.41
C GLY A 361 20.26 7.07 -4.36
N LYS A 362 19.74 5.85 -4.61
CA LYS A 362 19.88 4.70 -3.68
C LYS A 362 21.35 4.33 -3.40
N PHE A 363 22.26 4.61 -4.33
CA PHE A 363 23.70 4.42 -4.11
C PHE A 363 24.31 5.42 -3.12
N LEU A 364 23.73 6.61 -2.98
CA LEU A 364 24.21 7.66 -2.06
C LEU A 364 23.82 7.39 -0.60
N ASP A 365 22.77 6.59 -0.38
CA ASP A 365 22.28 6.24 0.96
C ASP A 365 23.35 5.53 1.80
N ALA A 366 24.18 4.69 1.16
CA ALA A 366 25.25 3.97 1.83
C ALA A 366 26.36 4.91 2.35
N ASP A 367 26.71 5.96 1.60
CA ASP A 367 27.69 6.96 2.04
C ASP A 367 27.14 7.82 3.21
N MET A 368 25.84 8.14 3.20
CA MET A 368 25.16 8.80 4.32
C MET A 368 25.15 7.91 5.57
N ALA A 369 24.78 6.63 5.41
CA ALA A 369 24.75 5.65 6.50
C ALA A 369 26.13 5.50 7.16
N ALA A 370 27.18 5.28 6.35
CA ALA A 370 28.54 5.12 6.84
C ALA A 370 29.05 6.37 7.59
N TRP A 371 28.70 7.57 7.13
CA TRP A 371 29.04 8.80 7.84
C TRP A 371 28.27 8.93 9.17
N LEU A 372 26.97 8.62 9.21
CA LEU A 372 26.21 8.63 10.45
C LEU A 372 26.74 7.59 11.46
N GLU A 373 27.14 6.41 10.99
CA GLU A 373 27.79 5.39 11.83
C GLU A 373 29.09 5.90 12.46
N SER A 374 29.89 6.66 11.72
CA SER A 374 31.09 7.33 12.26
C SER A 374 30.79 8.35 13.38
N LYS A 375 29.53 8.79 13.48
CA LYS A 375 29.02 9.69 14.53
C LYS A 375 28.27 8.96 15.64
N GLY A 376 28.27 7.62 15.64
CA GLY A 376 27.54 6.79 16.61
C GLY A 376 26.03 6.79 16.39
N LEU A 377 25.57 7.12 15.19
CA LEU A 377 24.17 7.10 14.78
C LEU A 377 23.97 6.03 13.71
N SER A 378 22.74 5.57 13.54
CA SER A 378 22.38 4.66 12.44
C SER A 378 21.16 5.21 11.73
N LEU A 379 21.11 5.08 10.40
CA LEU A 379 19.84 5.16 9.71
C LEU A 379 18.98 3.99 10.22
N PRO A 380 17.73 4.23 10.67
CA PRO A 380 16.89 3.12 11.07
C PRO A 380 16.60 2.29 9.80
N ALA A 381 16.55 0.97 9.98
CA ALA A 381 16.26 0.06 8.87
C ALA A 381 14.99 0.52 8.15
N GLU A 382 14.99 0.41 6.82
CA GLU A 382 13.82 0.70 6.01
C GLU A 382 12.66 -0.13 6.55
N GLU A 383 11.61 0.54 7.05
CA GLU A 383 10.44 -0.15 7.57
C GLU A 383 9.78 -0.86 6.40
N ARG A 384 9.68 -2.20 6.46
CA ARG A 384 8.88 -2.94 5.48
C ARG A 384 7.42 -2.56 5.69
N GLY A 385 6.76 -2.07 4.64
CA GLY A 385 5.33 -1.79 4.66
C GLY A 385 4.94 -0.55 3.86
N ALA A 386 3.69 -0.12 4.07
CA ALA A 386 3.14 1.08 3.48
C ALA A 386 3.73 2.36 4.11
N ASP A 387 4.29 3.24 3.28
CA ASP A 387 4.75 4.58 3.66
C ASP A 387 3.69 5.42 4.38
N ALA A 388 2.41 5.28 4.00
CA ALA A 388 1.28 5.94 4.65
C ALA A 388 1.10 5.52 6.12
N VAL A 389 1.51 4.29 6.48
CA VAL A 389 1.53 3.81 7.86
C VAL A 389 2.79 4.30 8.57
N ALA A 390 3.95 4.14 7.92
CA ALA A 390 5.26 4.47 8.49
C ALA A 390 5.43 5.98 8.81
N VAL A 391 4.80 6.88 8.04
CA VAL A 391 4.96 8.33 8.25
C VAL A 391 4.55 8.78 9.66
N VAL A 392 3.61 8.07 10.30
CA VAL A 392 3.15 8.40 11.66
C VAL A 392 4.23 8.11 12.70
N SER A 393 4.83 6.91 12.67
CA SER A 393 5.93 6.54 13.56
C SER A 393 7.18 7.39 13.30
N GLN A 394 7.49 7.66 12.03
CA GLN A 394 8.63 8.48 11.62
C GLN A 394 8.51 9.94 12.14
N ARG A 395 7.33 10.55 12.04
CA ARG A 395 7.08 11.89 12.62
C ARG A 395 7.18 11.87 14.15
N ALA A 396 6.66 10.84 14.81
CA ALA A 396 6.78 10.70 16.27
C ALA A 396 8.24 10.50 16.71
N ALA A 397 9.02 9.74 15.94
CA ALA A 397 10.45 9.54 16.18
C ALA A 397 11.24 10.85 16.03
N LEU A 398 10.92 11.66 15.01
CA LEU A 398 11.50 13.00 14.86
C LEU A 398 11.16 13.87 16.07
N ALA A 399 9.87 14.00 16.43
CA ALA A 399 9.44 14.80 17.58
C ALA A 399 10.11 14.37 18.90
N THR A 400 10.29 13.07 19.10
CA THR A 400 11.00 12.52 20.28
C THR A 400 12.48 12.91 20.30
N ALA A 401 13.16 12.81 19.15
CA ALA A 401 14.56 13.21 19.02
C ALA A 401 14.75 14.71 19.24
N GLU A 402 13.82 15.52 18.73
CA GLU A 402 13.78 16.98 18.91
C GLU A 402 13.60 17.37 20.37
N ALA A 403 12.65 16.73 21.07
CA ALA A 403 12.41 16.99 22.49
C ALA A 403 13.63 16.62 23.35
N LYS A 404 14.36 15.56 22.97
CA LYS A 404 15.52 15.06 23.73
C LYS A 404 16.80 15.87 23.51
N THR A 405 17.06 16.29 22.27
CA THR A 405 18.38 16.83 21.87
C THR A 405 18.32 18.20 21.20
N GLY A 406 17.11 18.73 20.97
CA GLY A 406 16.87 19.96 20.23
C GLY A 406 16.73 19.73 18.73
N PRO A 407 16.05 20.65 18.01
CA PRO A 407 15.71 20.46 16.60
C PRO A 407 16.91 20.48 15.63
N ASN A 408 18.01 21.14 15.97
CA ASN A 408 19.18 21.21 15.08
C ASN A 408 20.29 20.22 15.46
N SER A 409 19.99 19.26 16.34
CA SER A 409 20.93 18.22 16.74
C SER A 409 21.15 17.19 15.64
N ILE A 410 22.38 16.68 15.51
CA ILE A 410 22.72 15.58 14.62
C ILE A 410 21.88 14.32 14.90
N ALA A 411 21.43 14.13 16.14
CA ALA A 411 20.58 12.99 16.51
C ALA A 411 19.18 13.03 15.85
N THR A 412 18.76 14.17 15.30
CA THR A 412 17.51 14.28 14.52
C THR A 412 17.68 13.88 13.06
N LEU A 413 18.92 13.82 12.56
CA LEU A 413 19.22 13.60 11.15
C LEU A 413 18.73 12.25 10.62
N PRO A 414 18.85 11.11 11.36
CA PRO A 414 18.29 9.85 10.89
C PRO A 414 16.77 9.90 10.65
N SER A 415 16.01 10.51 11.55
CA SER A 415 14.55 10.65 11.42
C SER A 415 14.16 11.62 10.30
N LEU A 416 14.91 12.72 10.13
CA LEU A 416 14.73 13.63 8.99
C LEU A 416 14.97 12.91 7.67
N TYR A 417 16.03 12.09 7.59
CA TYR A 417 16.38 11.34 6.39
C TYR A 417 15.29 10.34 5.99
N GLN A 418 14.67 9.66 6.97
CA GLN A 418 13.54 8.77 6.69
C GLN A 418 12.33 9.52 6.12
N LEU A 419 11.95 10.65 6.72
CA LEU A 419 10.81 11.44 6.24
C LEU A 419 11.06 12.03 4.85
N ILE A 420 12.29 12.41 4.52
CA ILE A 420 12.64 12.93 3.19
C ILE A 420 12.44 11.87 2.09
N ASN A 421 12.66 10.60 2.42
CA ASN A 421 12.56 9.48 1.49
C ASN A 421 11.20 8.75 1.53
N ASN A 422 10.30 9.15 2.42
CA ASN A 422 8.94 8.60 2.50
C ASN A 422 8.05 9.20 1.39
N ALA A 423 7.45 8.35 0.55
CA ALA A 423 6.72 8.78 -0.63
C ALA A 423 5.40 9.52 -0.33
N VAL A 424 4.87 9.44 0.89
CA VAL A 424 3.67 10.18 1.29
C VAL A 424 3.97 11.57 1.85
N VAL A 425 5.24 11.89 2.13
CA VAL A 425 5.63 13.24 2.57
C VAL A 425 5.61 14.17 1.36
N GLY A 426 4.77 15.21 1.44
CA GLY A 426 4.53 16.11 0.33
C GLY A 426 5.74 16.98 0.00
N ARG A 427 5.87 17.38 -1.27
CA ARG A 427 7.02 18.15 -1.81
C ARG A 427 7.51 19.28 -0.90
N GLU A 428 6.60 20.13 -0.41
CA GLU A 428 6.98 21.29 0.40
C GLU A 428 7.53 20.91 1.77
N GLU A 429 6.93 19.89 2.40
CA GLU A 429 7.44 19.33 3.66
C GLU A 429 8.80 18.68 3.43
N THR A 430 8.95 17.86 2.37
CA THR A 430 10.23 17.29 1.96
C THR A 430 11.28 18.37 1.74
N ASN A 431 10.95 19.49 1.09
CA ASN A 431 11.88 20.60 0.88
C ASN A 431 12.36 21.22 2.20
N ALA A 432 11.43 21.50 3.12
CA ALA A 432 11.73 22.08 4.41
C ALA A 432 12.61 21.14 5.26
N LEU A 433 12.25 19.85 5.31
CA LEU A 433 13.01 18.81 6.01
C LEU A 433 14.41 18.63 5.40
N ALA A 434 14.52 18.56 4.08
CA ALA A 434 15.80 18.40 3.39
C ALA A 434 16.74 19.59 3.61
N ARG A 435 16.23 20.82 3.61
CA ARG A 435 17.05 22.02 3.93
C ARG A 435 17.57 21.98 5.35
N ARG A 436 16.72 21.59 6.30
CA ARG A 436 17.12 21.45 7.71
C ARG A 436 18.15 20.33 7.90
N ALA A 437 17.89 19.16 7.30
CA ALA A 437 18.82 18.03 7.32
C ALA A 437 20.17 18.40 6.73
N LEU A 438 20.18 19.11 5.59
CA LEU A 438 21.41 19.58 4.95
C LEU A 438 22.19 20.55 5.85
N ALA A 439 21.52 21.53 6.45
CA ALA A 439 22.15 22.47 7.38
C ALA A 439 22.76 21.77 8.61
N ILE A 440 22.09 20.74 9.15
CA ILE A 440 22.62 19.91 10.24
C ILE A 440 23.85 19.14 9.77
N ALA A 441 23.78 18.48 8.61
CA ALA A 441 24.90 17.72 8.05
C ALA A 441 26.12 18.63 7.80
N GLU A 442 25.90 19.83 7.28
CA GLU A 442 26.91 20.88 7.09
C GLU A 442 27.59 21.29 8.39
N ALA A 443 26.80 21.64 9.42
CA ALA A 443 27.31 22.06 10.71
C ALA A 443 28.14 20.97 11.41
N GLN A 444 27.92 19.70 11.05
CA GLN A 444 28.60 18.54 11.64
C GLN A 444 29.76 18.00 10.80
N GLY A 445 30.13 18.73 9.74
CA GLY A 445 31.25 18.38 8.88
C GLY A 445 31.01 17.12 8.05
N ALA A 446 29.78 16.92 7.57
CA ALA A 446 29.48 15.81 6.66
C ALA A 446 30.34 15.90 5.39
N PRO A 447 30.92 14.77 4.93
CA PRO A 447 31.65 14.74 3.67
C PRO A 447 30.71 15.06 2.49
N ALA A 448 31.30 15.55 1.39
CA ALA A 448 30.54 16.00 0.22
C ALA A 448 29.54 14.95 -0.28
N ILE A 449 29.97 13.69 -0.39
CA ILE A 449 29.13 12.60 -0.90
C ILE A 449 27.96 12.25 0.02
N ALA A 450 28.11 12.39 1.35
CA ALA A 450 27.02 12.18 2.31
C ALA A 450 26.01 13.35 2.29
N ARG A 451 26.45 14.57 1.97
CA ARG A 451 25.57 15.75 1.85
C ARG A 451 24.77 15.76 0.55
N LEU A 452 25.35 15.20 -0.51
CA LEU A 452 24.80 15.25 -1.85
C LEU A 452 23.33 14.77 -1.97
N PRO A 453 22.87 13.66 -1.36
CA PRO A 453 21.46 13.27 -1.47
C PRO A 453 20.51 14.34 -0.91
N LEU A 454 20.85 14.97 0.21
CA LEU A 454 20.04 16.05 0.82
C LEU A 454 19.98 17.29 -0.08
N GLU A 455 21.12 17.68 -0.66
CA GLU A 455 21.22 18.80 -1.58
C GLU A 455 20.41 18.57 -2.87
N ILE A 456 20.44 17.34 -3.39
CA ILE A 456 19.61 16.92 -4.52
C ILE A 456 18.13 17.03 -4.13
N SER A 457 17.71 16.48 -2.99
CA SER A 457 16.32 16.58 -2.51
C SER A 457 15.87 18.03 -2.38
N VAL A 458 16.69 18.93 -1.83
CA VAL A 458 16.39 20.37 -1.73
C VAL A 458 16.13 20.99 -3.11
N ARG A 459 16.89 20.61 -4.14
CA ARG A 459 16.77 21.18 -5.48
C ARG A 459 15.62 20.60 -6.27
N GLU A 460 15.40 19.30 -6.15
CA GLU A 460 14.29 18.59 -6.81
C GLU A 460 12.94 19.09 -6.28
N THR A 461 12.83 19.32 -4.98
CA THR A 461 11.59 19.73 -4.33
C THR A 461 11.36 21.25 -4.34
N ALA A 462 12.35 22.05 -4.74
CA ALA A 462 12.22 23.51 -4.82
C ALA A 462 11.25 24.00 -5.92
N SER A 463 10.80 23.13 -6.82
CA SER A 463 9.91 23.50 -7.92
C SER A 463 8.85 22.44 -8.19
N ALA A 464 7.60 22.89 -8.40
CA ALA A 464 6.51 22.05 -8.90
C ALA A 464 6.73 21.55 -10.34
N ASP A 465 7.60 22.23 -11.08
CA ASP A 465 7.82 22.04 -12.51
C ASP A 465 9.08 21.22 -12.81
N ILE A 466 9.65 20.54 -11.80
CA ILE A 466 10.90 19.77 -11.95
C ILE A 466 10.79 18.66 -13.03
N TRP A 467 9.58 18.18 -13.29
CA TRP A 467 9.24 17.21 -14.33
C TRP A 467 9.36 17.76 -15.76
N LYS A 468 9.37 19.08 -15.94
CA LYS A 468 9.51 19.70 -17.28
C LYS A 468 10.90 19.44 -17.85
N ASN A 469 10.97 19.32 -19.18
CA ASN A 469 12.22 19.05 -19.89
C ASN A 469 13.33 20.03 -19.50
N GLY A 470 14.45 19.49 -19.03
CA GLY A 470 15.64 20.24 -18.63
C GLY A 470 15.51 21.01 -17.30
N ALA A 471 14.36 20.99 -16.62
CA ALA A 471 14.20 21.66 -15.33
C ALA A 471 15.12 21.04 -14.27
N TYR A 472 15.13 19.70 -14.18
CA TYR A 472 16.06 18.94 -13.35
C TYR A 472 17.52 19.34 -13.59
N ALA A 473 17.98 19.25 -14.84
CA ALA A 473 19.34 19.59 -15.22
C ALA A 473 19.71 21.02 -14.79
N ARG A 474 18.81 22.00 -14.98
CA ARG A 474 19.02 23.39 -14.53
C ARG A 474 19.12 23.52 -13.02
N ALA A 475 18.33 22.76 -12.26
CA ALA A 475 18.34 22.81 -10.79
C ALA A 475 19.64 22.25 -10.20
N VAL A 476 20.16 21.18 -10.80
CA VAL A 476 21.32 20.41 -10.31
C VAL A 476 22.66 20.90 -10.88
N THR A 477 22.70 21.46 -12.08
CA THR A 477 23.94 21.99 -12.71
C THR A 477 24.78 22.91 -11.82
N PRO A 478 24.19 23.85 -11.02
CA PRO A 478 24.98 24.73 -10.15
C PRO A 478 25.87 23.99 -9.14
N LEU A 479 25.54 22.73 -8.80
CA LEU A 479 26.36 21.92 -7.89
C LEU A 479 27.77 21.65 -8.45
N LEU A 480 27.94 21.61 -9.77
CA LEU A 480 29.25 21.38 -10.41
C LEU A 480 30.27 22.50 -10.14
N SER A 481 29.79 23.69 -9.77
CA SER A 481 30.61 24.86 -9.45
C SER A 481 30.75 25.12 -7.95
N MET A 482 30.00 24.40 -7.09
CA MET A 482 30.11 24.57 -5.65
C MET A 482 31.42 23.91 -5.18
N PRO A 483 32.32 24.63 -4.48
CA PRO A 483 33.65 24.10 -4.12
C PRO A 483 33.64 22.75 -3.41
N VAL A 484 32.66 22.52 -2.53
CA VAL A 484 32.50 21.27 -1.78
C VAL A 484 32.31 20.05 -2.69
N TYR A 485 31.53 20.17 -3.76
CA TYR A 485 31.26 19.06 -4.70
C TYR A 485 32.23 19.06 -5.87
N ALA A 486 32.71 20.23 -6.30
CA ALA A 486 33.67 20.34 -7.40
C ALA A 486 35.03 19.69 -7.08
N ASN A 487 35.44 19.72 -5.80
CA ASN A 487 36.69 19.15 -5.31
C ASN A 487 36.57 17.68 -4.88
N ASP A 488 35.36 17.11 -4.87
CA ASP A 488 35.13 15.70 -4.54
C ASP A 488 34.85 14.90 -5.82
N PRO A 489 35.78 14.03 -6.28
CA PRO A 489 35.63 13.30 -7.53
C PRO A 489 34.34 12.48 -7.63
N LYS A 490 33.95 11.80 -6.56
CA LYS A 490 32.75 10.95 -6.53
C LYS A 490 31.47 11.79 -6.64
N SER A 491 31.34 12.87 -5.86
CA SER A 491 30.21 13.80 -5.96
C SER A 491 30.12 14.44 -7.33
N ARG A 492 31.24 14.91 -7.88
CA ARG A 492 31.29 15.52 -9.22
C ARG A 492 30.83 14.54 -10.30
N ALA A 493 31.32 13.30 -10.26
CA ALA A 493 30.92 12.23 -11.19
C ALA A 493 29.41 11.93 -11.08
N THR A 494 28.88 11.81 -9.86
CA THR A 494 27.45 11.59 -9.60
C THR A 494 26.59 12.72 -10.17
N ILE A 495 26.93 13.99 -9.90
CA ILE A 495 26.19 15.15 -10.38
C ILE A 495 26.19 15.18 -11.92
N LEU A 496 27.33 14.98 -12.56
CA LEU A 496 27.44 14.91 -14.02
C LEU A 496 26.57 13.80 -14.60
N LEU A 497 26.56 12.62 -13.97
CA LEU A 497 25.77 11.48 -14.40
C LEU A 497 24.26 11.76 -14.29
N LEU A 498 23.80 12.33 -13.17
CA LEU A 498 22.40 12.76 -12.98
C LEU A 498 21.94 13.79 -14.03
N ILE A 499 22.81 14.75 -14.35
CA ILE A 499 22.53 15.73 -15.42
C ILE A 499 22.47 15.02 -16.79
N ALA A 500 23.36 14.06 -17.04
CA ALA A 500 23.34 13.29 -18.29
C ALA A 500 22.04 12.48 -18.45
N GLU A 501 21.53 11.90 -17.37
CA GLU A 501 20.28 11.13 -17.34
C GLU A 501 19.03 11.97 -17.63
N SER A 502 18.99 13.22 -17.17
CA SER A 502 17.89 14.14 -17.46
C SER A 502 18.03 14.86 -18.82
N THR A 503 19.21 14.80 -19.46
CA THR A 503 19.49 15.50 -20.73
C THR A 503 18.95 14.75 -21.95
N ARG A 504 18.02 15.36 -22.70
CA ARG A 504 17.45 14.78 -23.94
C ARG A 504 18.37 14.84 -25.17
N SER A 505 19.16 15.90 -25.32
CA SER A 505 20.08 16.06 -26.45
C SER A 505 21.18 15.00 -26.43
N ARG A 506 21.31 14.21 -27.51
CA ARG A 506 22.30 13.13 -27.60
C ARG A 506 23.73 13.66 -27.55
N SER A 507 24.03 14.72 -28.30
CA SER A 507 25.36 15.33 -28.35
C SER A 507 25.77 15.90 -27.00
N ARG A 508 24.86 16.65 -26.34
CA ARG A 508 25.14 17.19 -25.00
C ARG A 508 25.33 16.08 -23.96
N ARG A 509 24.51 15.03 -24.04
CA ARG A 509 24.62 13.87 -23.15
C ARG A 509 25.95 13.13 -23.33
N ALA A 510 26.42 12.93 -24.57
CA ALA A 510 27.72 12.31 -24.82
C ALA A 510 28.87 13.09 -24.18
N VAL A 511 28.85 14.42 -24.28
CA VAL A 511 29.85 15.29 -23.62
C VAL A 511 29.80 15.14 -22.09
N LEU A 512 28.62 15.13 -21.48
CA LEU A 512 28.48 14.95 -20.03
C LEU A 512 28.98 13.58 -19.56
N LEU A 513 28.68 12.51 -20.31
CA LEU A 513 29.16 11.16 -19.99
C LEU A 513 30.68 11.07 -20.12
N GLN A 514 31.27 11.65 -21.17
CA GLN A 514 32.71 11.73 -21.31
C GLN A 514 33.34 12.49 -20.12
N GLN A 515 32.72 13.58 -19.68
CA GLN A 515 33.18 14.31 -18.49
C GLN A 515 33.16 13.46 -17.21
N VAL A 516 32.24 12.49 -17.06
CA VAL A 516 32.25 11.53 -15.95
C VAL A 516 33.44 10.58 -16.07
N VAL A 517 33.69 10.06 -17.27
CA VAL A 517 34.83 9.17 -17.55
C VAL A 517 36.15 9.84 -17.21
N ASP A 518 36.28 11.10 -17.58
CA ASP A 518 37.49 11.92 -17.42
C ASP A 518 37.69 12.50 -16.01
N VAL A 519 36.79 12.22 -15.05
CA VAL A 519 36.97 12.68 -13.66
C VAL A 519 38.23 12.06 -13.07
N THR A 520 39.20 12.92 -12.71
CA THR A 520 40.43 12.53 -12.05
C THR A 520 40.17 12.15 -10.59
N GLY A 521 40.88 11.14 -10.07
CA GLY A 521 40.74 10.67 -8.68
C GLY A 521 39.62 9.65 -8.44
N LEU A 522 38.79 9.34 -9.44
CA LEU A 522 37.82 8.25 -9.38
C LEU A 522 38.50 6.92 -9.78
N ALA A 523 38.17 5.80 -9.14
CA ALA A 523 38.75 4.47 -9.43
C ALA A 523 38.27 3.91 -10.79
N ALA A 524 39.11 3.15 -11.49
CA ALA A 524 38.80 2.66 -12.85
C ALA A 524 37.48 1.87 -12.92
N ASN A 525 37.21 1.07 -11.90
CA ASN A 525 36.01 0.25 -11.73
C ASN A 525 34.93 0.92 -10.87
N ASP A 526 35.02 2.23 -10.60
CA ASP A 526 34.00 2.94 -9.84
C ASP A 526 32.63 2.84 -10.54
N PRO A 527 31.54 2.56 -9.80
CA PRO A 527 30.20 2.41 -10.39
C PRO A 527 29.75 3.59 -11.27
N MET A 528 30.11 4.83 -10.93
CA MET A 528 29.73 6.02 -11.70
C MET A 528 30.47 6.07 -13.04
N ARG A 529 31.77 5.71 -13.06
CA ARG A 529 32.56 5.64 -14.30
C ARG A 529 32.08 4.51 -15.19
N VAL A 530 31.91 3.31 -14.64
CA VAL A 530 31.41 2.13 -15.35
C VAL A 530 30.04 2.44 -15.95
N GLY A 531 29.13 3.05 -15.17
CA GLY A 531 27.83 3.48 -15.64
C GLY A 531 27.92 4.51 -16.78
N ALA A 532 28.85 5.46 -16.73
CA ALA A 532 29.03 6.45 -17.78
C ALA A 532 29.54 5.83 -19.10
N LEU A 533 30.52 4.93 -19.02
CA LEU A 533 31.09 4.21 -20.17
C LEU A 533 30.03 3.43 -20.94
N ILE A 534 29.16 2.70 -20.25
CA ILE A 534 28.11 1.88 -20.89
C ILE A 534 27.06 2.76 -21.59
N ARG A 535 26.67 3.85 -20.93
CA ARG A 535 25.77 4.85 -21.52
C ARG A 535 26.41 5.48 -22.76
N LEU A 536 27.70 5.81 -22.71
CA LEU A 536 28.44 6.43 -23.81
C LEU A 536 28.59 5.49 -25.00
N ALA A 537 28.98 4.23 -24.76
CA ALA A 537 29.03 3.17 -25.78
C ALA A 537 27.69 3.01 -26.50
N SER A 538 26.58 3.05 -25.76
CA SER A 538 25.24 3.01 -26.34
C SER A 538 24.93 4.22 -27.24
N LEU A 539 25.44 5.42 -26.94
CA LEU A 539 25.27 6.60 -27.81
C LEU A 539 26.09 6.49 -29.09
N GLN A 540 27.33 5.99 -29.00
CA GLN A 540 28.19 5.78 -30.15
C GLN A 540 27.55 4.74 -31.10
N GLN A 541 26.99 3.65 -30.55
CA GLN A 541 26.24 2.68 -31.34
C GLN A 541 25.00 3.29 -32.00
N GLN A 542 24.24 4.13 -31.28
CA GLN A 542 23.10 4.86 -31.86
C GLN A 542 23.51 5.83 -32.98
N ALA A 543 24.74 6.32 -32.96
CA ALA A 543 25.32 7.17 -34.01
C ALA A 543 25.90 6.35 -35.19
N GLY A 544 25.93 5.02 -35.10
CA GLY A 544 26.49 4.13 -36.13
C GLY A 544 27.98 3.82 -35.96
N ASP A 545 28.62 4.26 -34.86
CA ASP A 545 30.04 4.05 -34.60
C ASP A 545 30.25 2.83 -33.69
N THR A 546 30.11 1.64 -34.28
CA THR A 546 30.21 0.36 -33.56
C THR A 546 31.62 0.05 -33.06
N ALA A 547 32.66 0.51 -33.77
CA ALA A 547 34.05 0.29 -33.37
C ALA A 547 34.37 1.09 -32.10
N MET A 548 33.96 2.36 -32.05
CA MET A 548 34.12 3.18 -30.85
C MET A 548 33.25 2.65 -29.70
N ALA A 549 32.01 2.26 -29.97
CA ALA A 549 31.12 1.67 -28.96
C ALA A 549 31.75 0.44 -28.29
N ARG A 550 32.39 -0.44 -29.07
CA ARG A 550 33.13 -1.60 -28.54
C ARG A 550 34.27 -1.16 -27.63
N THR A 551 35.11 -0.25 -28.12
CA THR A 551 36.28 0.24 -27.38
C THR A 551 35.88 0.89 -26.06
N THR A 552 34.85 1.73 -26.06
CA THR A 552 34.31 2.36 -24.86
C THR A 552 33.64 1.36 -23.91
N PHE A 553 32.98 0.31 -24.43
CA PHE A 553 32.42 -0.75 -23.58
C PHE A 553 33.52 -1.58 -22.91
N ASP A 554 34.58 -1.95 -23.64
CA ASP A 554 35.69 -2.74 -23.10
C ASP A 554 36.39 -2.02 -21.93
N GLN A 555 36.44 -0.69 -21.96
CA GLN A 555 36.96 0.13 -20.85
C GLN A 555 36.14 0.00 -19.55
N SER A 556 34.88 -0.44 -19.63
CA SER A 556 34.05 -0.65 -18.43
C SER A 556 34.47 -1.87 -17.61
N GLY A 557 35.26 -2.78 -18.20
CA GLY A 557 35.68 -4.02 -17.57
C GLY A 557 34.58 -5.07 -17.42
N LEU A 558 33.38 -4.82 -17.95
CA LEU A 558 32.27 -5.77 -17.92
C LEU A 558 32.34 -6.75 -19.09
N SER A 559 31.96 -7.99 -18.85
CA SER A 559 31.63 -8.92 -19.93
C SER A 559 30.32 -8.52 -20.62
N ALA A 560 30.10 -8.99 -21.84
CA ALA A 560 28.87 -8.75 -22.58
C ALA A 560 27.59 -9.27 -21.89
N SER A 561 27.73 -10.27 -21.01
CA SER A 561 26.66 -10.85 -20.19
C SER A 561 26.48 -10.18 -18.83
N GLN A 562 27.42 -9.34 -18.40
CA GLN A 562 27.35 -8.66 -17.11
C GLN A 562 26.51 -7.38 -17.22
N CYS A 563 25.71 -7.16 -16.19
CA CYS A 563 24.95 -5.93 -16.04
C CYS A 563 25.63 -4.98 -15.07
N ALA A 564 25.89 -3.76 -15.53
CA ALA A 564 26.24 -2.70 -14.62
C ALA A 564 25.07 -2.41 -13.69
N ILE A 565 25.41 -2.24 -12.41
CA ILE A 565 24.45 -1.86 -11.40
C ILE A 565 23.87 -0.45 -11.71
N LEU A 566 24.70 0.43 -12.30
CA LEU A 566 24.30 1.76 -12.77
C LEU A 566 24.18 1.83 -14.29
N ASP A 567 23.43 0.94 -14.95
CA ASP A 567 23.06 1.13 -16.35
C ASP A 567 21.77 1.95 -16.50
N ALA A 568 21.70 2.85 -17.48
CA ALA A 568 20.47 3.61 -17.73
C ALA A 568 19.39 2.75 -18.37
N PRO A 569 18.11 2.93 -18.01
CA PRO A 569 17.02 2.37 -18.79
C PRO A 569 17.02 2.98 -20.20
N PRO A 570 16.82 2.17 -21.25
CA PRO A 570 16.54 2.66 -22.60
C PRO A 570 15.41 3.70 -22.60
N ARG A 571 15.52 4.73 -23.44
CA ARG A 571 14.48 5.76 -23.54
C ARG A 571 13.44 5.39 -24.57
N LEU A 572 12.17 5.65 -24.27
CA LEU A 572 11.07 5.51 -25.23
C LEU A 572 11.27 6.48 -26.41
N VAL A 573 11.22 5.95 -27.63
CA VAL A 573 11.30 6.69 -28.89
C VAL A 573 9.89 6.90 -29.44
N SER A 574 9.11 5.83 -29.52
CA SER A 574 7.71 5.87 -29.91
C SER A 574 6.94 4.76 -29.20
N ALA A 575 5.67 5.02 -28.93
CA ALA A 575 4.70 4.01 -28.52
C ALA A 575 3.47 4.17 -29.40
N GLY A 576 2.88 3.05 -29.80
CA GLY A 576 1.58 3.01 -30.46
C GLY A 576 0.61 2.22 -29.59
N GLY A 577 -0.68 2.53 -29.69
CA GLY A 577 -1.72 1.80 -28.96
C GLY A 577 -3.09 2.21 -29.48
N VAL A 578 -4.01 1.26 -29.52
CA VAL A 578 -5.40 1.52 -29.86
C VAL A 578 -6.24 1.21 -28.63
N PHE A 579 -7.21 2.07 -28.35
CA PHE A 579 -8.16 1.82 -27.29
C PHE A 579 -8.99 0.57 -27.60
N PRO A 580 -9.14 -0.41 -26.69
CA PRO A 580 -9.86 -1.63 -26.98
C PRO A 580 -11.34 -1.35 -27.29
N ASN A 581 -11.83 -1.79 -28.46
CA ASN A 581 -13.23 -1.61 -28.86
C ASN A 581 -14.21 -2.16 -27.81
N GLU A 582 -13.86 -3.28 -27.18
CA GLU A 582 -14.63 -3.89 -26.11
C GLU A 582 -14.73 -2.94 -24.90
N ALA A 583 -13.59 -2.48 -24.36
CA ALA A 583 -13.58 -1.49 -23.27
C ALA A 583 -14.28 -0.17 -23.64
N MET A 584 -14.22 0.24 -24.92
CA MET A 584 -14.89 1.44 -25.43
C MET A 584 -16.41 1.26 -25.42
N ALA A 585 -16.91 0.12 -25.92
CA ALA A 585 -18.32 -0.23 -25.85
C ALA A 585 -18.82 -0.36 -24.41
N TRP A 586 -17.92 -0.63 -23.47
CA TRP A 586 -18.23 -0.75 -22.05
C TRP A 586 -18.15 0.61 -21.34
N GLY A 587 -17.56 1.63 -21.97
CA GLY A 587 -17.34 2.94 -21.37
C GLY A 587 -16.44 2.84 -20.13
N PHE A 588 -15.35 2.07 -20.22
CA PHE A 588 -14.36 1.97 -19.14
C PHE A 588 -13.08 2.67 -19.50
N GLU A 589 -12.47 3.29 -18.52
CA GLU A 589 -11.08 3.72 -18.49
C GLU A 589 -10.26 2.78 -17.61
N GLY A 590 -8.95 2.84 -17.73
CA GLY A 590 -8.11 1.93 -16.96
C GLY A 590 -6.62 2.23 -16.99
N LEU A 591 -5.90 1.44 -16.22
CA LEU A 591 -4.46 1.51 -16.06
C LEU A 591 -3.90 0.09 -16.18
N THR A 592 -2.79 -0.04 -16.89
CA THR A 592 -1.96 -1.25 -16.82
C THR A 592 -0.51 -0.89 -16.55
N LYS A 593 0.18 -1.66 -15.71
CA LYS A 593 1.65 -1.64 -15.60
C LYS A 593 2.16 -2.81 -16.42
N THR A 594 2.87 -2.51 -17.51
CA THR A 594 3.42 -3.54 -18.41
C THR A 594 4.92 -3.61 -18.22
N GLN A 595 5.41 -4.80 -17.90
CA GLN A 595 6.81 -5.14 -17.80
C GLN A 595 7.31 -5.73 -19.12
N PHE A 596 8.54 -5.43 -19.53
CA PHE A 596 9.14 -5.94 -20.76
C PHE A 596 10.66 -5.77 -20.77
N ASP A 597 11.35 -6.44 -21.68
CA ASP A 597 12.76 -6.21 -21.96
C ASP A 597 12.93 -5.42 -23.26
N VAL A 598 14.11 -4.82 -23.44
CA VAL A 598 14.47 -4.09 -24.66
C VAL A 598 15.67 -4.78 -25.31
N GLY A 599 15.48 -5.28 -26.52
CA GLY A 599 16.57 -5.84 -27.32
C GLY A 599 17.58 -4.76 -27.76
N ALA A 600 18.77 -5.18 -28.19
CA ALA A 600 19.80 -4.27 -28.70
C ALA A 600 19.33 -3.41 -29.90
N ASP A 601 18.36 -3.92 -30.67
CA ASP A 601 17.74 -3.21 -31.80
C ASP A 601 16.69 -2.16 -31.36
N GLY A 602 16.40 -2.07 -30.06
CA GLY A 602 15.43 -1.15 -29.47
C GLY A 602 13.99 -1.66 -29.49
N LYS A 603 13.73 -2.91 -29.91
CA LYS A 603 12.40 -3.51 -29.85
C LYS A 603 12.09 -4.04 -28.46
N VAL A 604 10.81 -3.97 -28.13
CA VAL A 604 10.24 -4.60 -26.94
C VAL A 604 10.13 -6.11 -27.15
N ILE A 605 10.56 -6.88 -26.16
CA ILE A 605 10.42 -8.34 -26.09
C ILE A 605 9.97 -8.76 -24.68
N ASN A 606 9.51 -10.00 -24.50
CA ASN A 606 9.09 -10.56 -23.21
C ASN A 606 8.06 -9.70 -22.45
N GLN A 607 7.22 -8.97 -23.18
CA GLN A 607 6.24 -8.06 -22.61
C GLN A 607 5.10 -8.79 -21.89
N ARG A 608 4.74 -8.32 -20.70
CA ARG A 608 3.63 -8.85 -19.89
C ARG A 608 3.04 -7.77 -18.99
N ALA A 609 1.72 -7.79 -18.82
CA ALA A 609 1.05 -6.93 -17.86
C ALA A 609 1.23 -7.50 -16.44
N VAL A 610 1.85 -6.73 -15.55
CA VAL A 610 2.05 -7.09 -14.14
C VAL A 610 1.00 -6.47 -13.23
N LEU A 611 0.29 -5.44 -13.70
CA LEU A 611 -0.87 -4.87 -13.02
C LEU A 611 -1.92 -4.44 -14.05
N SER A 612 -3.20 -4.70 -13.79
CA SER A 612 -4.32 -4.18 -14.58
C SER A 612 -5.48 -3.75 -13.69
N TYR A 613 -6.00 -2.56 -13.98
CA TYR A 613 -7.22 -2.00 -13.42
C TYR A 613 -8.13 -1.51 -14.56
N PRO A 614 -9.40 -1.95 -14.64
CA PRO A 614 -9.99 -3.06 -13.89
C PRO A 614 -9.36 -4.43 -14.25
N PRO A 615 -9.59 -5.49 -13.46
CA PRO A 615 -9.03 -6.82 -13.72
C PRO A 615 -9.44 -7.36 -15.10
N PHE A 616 -8.49 -7.93 -15.85
CA PHE A 616 -8.65 -8.59 -17.16
C PHE A 616 -9.13 -7.71 -18.33
N VAL A 617 -9.58 -6.47 -18.11
CA VAL A 617 -10.12 -5.60 -19.17
C VAL A 617 -9.03 -5.09 -20.11
N PHE A 618 -7.93 -4.57 -19.54
CA PHE A 618 -6.88 -3.88 -20.32
C PHE A 618 -5.58 -4.69 -20.45
N THR A 619 -5.46 -5.84 -19.79
CA THR A 619 -4.26 -6.69 -19.76
C THR A 619 -3.70 -6.96 -21.15
N LYS A 620 -4.53 -7.45 -22.08
CA LYS A 620 -4.12 -7.71 -23.47
C LYS A 620 -3.73 -6.44 -24.22
N ALA A 621 -4.50 -5.36 -24.02
CA ALA A 621 -4.28 -4.09 -24.68
C ALA A 621 -2.98 -3.40 -24.23
N GLY A 622 -2.66 -3.45 -22.94
CA GLY A 622 -1.42 -2.93 -22.37
C GLY A 622 -0.20 -3.65 -22.95
N VAL A 623 -0.28 -4.99 -23.02
CA VAL A 623 0.75 -5.83 -23.64
C VAL A 623 0.94 -5.49 -25.12
N GLN A 624 -0.15 -5.37 -25.89
CA GLN A 624 -0.09 -5.03 -27.31
C GLN A 624 0.45 -3.62 -27.56
N THR A 625 0.07 -2.64 -26.72
CA THR A 625 0.58 -1.27 -26.77
C THR A 625 2.10 -1.27 -26.61
N MET A 626 2.62 -1.99 -25.61
CA MET A 626 4.06 -2.05 -25.39
C MET A 626 4.81 -2.88 -26.44
N ALA A 627 4.20 -3.93 -26.99
CA ALA A 627 4.80 -4.69 -28.09
C ALA A 627 5.13 -3.81 -29.32
N GLY A 628 4.29 -2.80 -29.58
CA GLY A 628 4.49 -1.82 -30.65
C GLY A 628 5.51 -0.72 -30.33
N ALA A 629 5.93 -0.59 -29.06
CA ALA A 629 6.84 0.46 -28.66
C ALA A 629 8.27 0.26 -29.20
N ARG A 630 8.98 1.37 -29.34
CA ARG A 630 10.38 1.43 -29.75
C ARG A 630 11.15 2.23 -28.73
N TYR A 631 12.30 1.69 -28.34
CA TYR A 631 13.22 2.28 -27.40
C TYR A 631 14.55 2.59 -28.08
N THR A 632 15.36 3.44 -27.47
CA THR A 632 16.71 3.73 -27.95
C THR A 632 17.56 2.46 -27.86
N LYS A 633 18.29 2.15 -28.94
CA LYS A 633 19.23 1.03 -29.00
C LYS A 633 20.25 1.09 -27.87
N THR A 634 20.53 -0.04 -27.24
CA THR A 634 21.62 -0.19 -26.27
C THR A 634 22.75 -0.98 -26.89
N TYR A 635 23.99 -0.65 -26.53
CA TYR A 635 25.13 -1.41 -27.02
C TYR A 635 25.44 -2.58 -26.08
N ARG A 636 25.47 -3.79 -26.65
CA ARG A 636 26.00 -5.01 -26.05
C ARG A 636 26.85 -5.70 -27.11
N PRO A 637 28.10 -6.10 -26.81
CA PRO A 637 29.00 -6.71 -27.80
C PRO A 637 28.40 -7.94 -28.50
N ASP A 638 27.63 -8.75 -27.76
CA ASP A 638 27.02 -9.98 -28.27
C ASP A 638 25.61 -9.78 -28.86
N GLY A 639 25.13 -8.53 -28.94
CA GLY A 639 23.76 -8.22 -29.39
C GLY A 639 22.66 -8.69 -28.41
N GLY A 640 23.04 -9.06 -27.19
CA GLY A 640 22.14 -9.48 -26.12
C GLY A 640 21.15 -8.39 -25.68
N VAL A 641 20.23 -8.76 -24.81
CA VAL A 641 19.25 -7.82 -24.24
C VAL A 641 19.95 -6.71 -23.46
N GLY A 642 19.39 -5.50 -23.52
CA GLY A 642 19.76 -4.45 -22.59
C GLY A 642 19.58 -4.98 -21.17
N CYS A 643 20.47 -4.60 -20.26
CA CYS A 643 20.45 -5.18 -18.92
C CYS A 643 19.16 -4.86 -18.21
N GLY A 644 18.36 -5.86 -17.83
CA GLY A 644 17.17 -5.74 -16.98
C GLY A 644 15.91 -5.24 -17.69
N GLY A 645 14.76 -5.78 -17.28
CA GLY A 645 13.47 -5.34 -17.77
C GLY A 645 13.13 -3.89 -17.35
N LEU A 646 12.09 -3.37 -17.97
CA LEU A 646 11.47 -2.08 -17.69
C LEU A 646 10.00 -2.30 -17.35
N SER A 647 9.39 -1.35 -16.64
CA SER A 647 7.94 -1.26 -16.53
C SER A 647 7.45 0.09 -17.01
N GLN A 648 6.35 0.10 -17.75
CA GLN A 648 5.67 1.30 -18.20
C GLN A 648 4.18 1.23 -17.83
N ASN A 649 3.68 2.32 -17.27
CA ASN A 649 2.24 2.51 -17.09
C ASN A 649 1.62 2.93 -18.42
N VAL A 650 0.60 2.20 -18.86
CA VAL A 650 -0.26 2.52 -20.00
C VAL A 650 -1.63 2.91 -19.45
N ARG A 651 -2.03 4.16 -19.71
CA ARG A 651 -3.32 4.72 -19.29
C ARG A 651 -4.30 4.69 -20.47
N PHE A 652 -5.47 4.12 -20.24
CA PHE A 652 -6.56 4.05 -21.22
C PHE A 652 -7.62 5.07 -20.83
N ARG A 653 -7.79 6.10 -21.67
CA ARG A 653 -8.83 7.11 -21.51
C ARG A 653 -9.82 7.04 -22.65
N LEU A 654 -11.11 7.21 -22.35
CA LEU A 654 -12.12 7.24 -23.39
C LEU A 654 -11.84 8.43 -24.33
N PRO A 655 -11.98 8.26 -25.65
CA PRO A 655 -11.89 9.38 -26.59
C PRO A 655 -12.95 10.43 -26.23
N GLY A 656 -12.51 11.67 -25.99
CA GLY A 656 -13.39 12.83 -25.76
C GLY A 656 -13.90 13.43 -27.05
#